data_AF-A0A498DQF9-F1
#
_entry.id   AF-A0A498DQF9-F1
#
_cell.length_a   1.000
_cell.length_b   1.000
_cell.length_c   1.000
_cell.angle_alpha   90.00
_cell.angle_beta   90.00
_cell.angle_gamma   90.00
#
_symmetry.space_group_name_H-M   'P 1'
#
loop_
_entity.id
_entity.type
_entity.pdbx_description
1 polymer ?
#
loop_
_entity_poly.entity_id
_entity_poly.type
_entity_poly.pdbx_seq_one_letter_code
_entity_poly.pdbx_strand_id
1 'polypeptide(L)'
;MSGRKTSAQSSYAAGPRGGASHRHTTTGSQVQRPRHGGGRFRLTGGCDPGGARTLSRQRLSVDPQPAGPRSARRAPGPDPHPRPRAPSGPPRRPLHVRSPHHRTTCRKAATVPSGPDTTDATTSGPPAREDRTGASAAADTAPGPGEEPAADDPAPTGPTGPGADSARPPHAGRLTALVRREWRRTALAALAGIALGLAFPPYGVWPLSPAAVAALSLLTRGRTARQGAWTGFAFGLPFFFVLLKWLHVIGWDVTVGLSVIQAVFLAGLGSALAVTARLPLWPLWAACLWVAEEWARDRVPFGGFPWGRLAFANADSPFTPLAALGGAPLVTFAVALAGTLVAAAALAARRLRHEPRTAAGLARAGGVPVAGSLALAAAVTVGGYAVPVHTEADDTADIAVVQGNVQQAGMDFLGRPMMILDNHVEATLQLAERVRSGETARPDLVIWPENASDLDPYRNAEARARIEEAVRAVGVPILVGALVDHPTKEGYVENQGIVWDPESGPGASYTKQHPVPFGEYVPFRDQLSRIVTRLQRVPRDFYPGDHAGVLQVGPARLGDVICFEVAYDEIVRDTVNDGARALVVQTNNATYGRTGQPEQQLVMSKLRAVEHGRAVVTAATSGISAVVAPDGTVVQETDEFTQDVLTARLPLRDGTTLADRVGAGPEWTFAVGGVLAWVAAGVLGRRARGTRGAQGREDVQAEGQQQ
;
A
#
# COMPACT_ATOMS: atom_id res chain seq x y z
N MET A 1 -25.20 39.76 35.98
CA MET A 1 -26.66 39.45 36.03
C MET A 1 -26.80 38.03 35.50
N SER A 2 -26.88 36.98 36.34
CA SER A 2 -28.10 36.34 36.91
C SER A 2 -29.17 36.07 35.83
N GLY A 3 -29.78 34.89 35.62
CA GLY A 3 -29.86 33.57 36.28
C GLY A 3 -30.53 32.60 35.28
N ARG A 4 -30.27 31.28 35.29
CA ARG A 4 -30.97 30.18 36.00
C ARG A 4 -32.49 30.00 35.72
N LYS A 5 -32.85 28.72 35.42
CA LYS A 5 -34.13 27.99 35.66
C LYS A 5 -35.25 28.12 34.60
N THR A 6 -36.15 27.17 34.30
CA THR A 6 -36.45 25.74 34.61
C THR A 6 -37.69 25.29 33.79
N SER A 7 -37.79 23.99 33.46
CA SER A 7 -38.97 23.07 33.44
C SER A 7 -40.31 23.43 32.76
N ALA A 8 -40.90 22.45 32.03
CA ALA A 8 -42.23 21.87 32.33
C ALA A 8 -42.57 20.62 31.47
N GLN A 9 -43.08 19.58 32.13
CA GLN A 9 -43.80 18.39 31.61
C GLN A 9 -45.33 18.58 31.73
N SER A 10 -46.13 17.91 30.89
CA SER A 10 -47.41 17.19 31.19
C SER A 10 -47.90 16.57 29.87
N SER A 11 -48.19 15.27 29.66
CA SER A 11 -49.03 14.24 30.32
C SER A 11 -50.54 14.50 30.35
N TYR A 12 -51.28 13.60 29.68
CA TYR A 12 -52.67 13.08 29.90
C TYR A 12 -52.69 11.70 29.16
N ALA A 13 -52.79 10.50 29.77
CA ALA A 13 -53.80 9.86 30.64
C ALA A 13 -55.19 9.73 29.96
N ALA A 14 -55.93 8.61 29.95
CA ALA A 14 -55.78 7.23 30.45
C ALA A 14 -56.96 6.35 29.93
N GLY A 15 -56.69 5.05 29.66
CA GLY A 15 -57.50 3.79 29.75
C GLY A 15 -59.04 3.74 29.51
N PRO A 16 -59.72 2.58 29.77
CA PRO A 16 -59.21 1.34 30.38
C PRO A 16 -59.78 -0.04 29.91
N ARG A 17 -59.06 -1.11 30.31
CA ARG A 17 -59.46 -2.39 30.96
C ARG A 17 -60.01 -3.63 30.21
N GLY A 18 -59.39 -4.77 30.60
CA GLY A 18 -59.94 -6.14 30.71
C GLY A 18 -59.19 -7.15 29.82
N GLY A 19 -58.47 -8.18 30.26
CA GLY A 19 -58.34 -8.89 31.54
C GLY A 19 -58.65 -10.38 31.32
N ALA A 20 -57.67 -11.28 31.40
CA ALA A 20 -57.80 -12.66 31.92
C ALA A 20 -56.50 -13.49 31.74
N SER A 21 -56.19 -14.23 32.80
CA SER A 21 -55.11 -15.20 32.98
C SER A 21 -55.59 -16.61 32.60
N HIS A 22 -54.71 -17.48 32.10
CA HIS A 22 -54.77 -18.92 32.40
C HIS A 22 -53.41 -19.61 32.22
N ARG A 23 -52.97 -20.31 33.27
CA ARG A 23 -52.03 -21.44 33.22
C ARG A 23 -52.81 -22.71 32.88
N HIS A 24 -52.20 -23.62 32.11
CA HIS A 24 -52.27 -25.06 32.35
C HIS A 24 -51.08 -25.81 31.73
N THR A 25 -50.61 -26.80 32.48
CA THR A 25 -49.59 -27.81 32.19
C THR A 25 -50.13 -28.98 31.36
N THR A 26 -49.19 -29.75 30.79
CA THR A 26 -49.09 -31.24 30.74
C THR A 26 -49.10 -31.92 29.35
N THR A 27 -48.10 -32.83 29.16
CA THR A 27 -48.02 -34.01 28.25
C THR A 27 -47.99 -33.76 26.74
N GLY A 28 -47.11 -34.33 25.90
CA GLY A 28 -46.32 -35.57 25.96
C GLY A 28 -46.76 -36.48 24.80
N SER A 29 -45.98 -36.59 23.72
CA SER A 29 -46.01 -37.73 22.78
C SER A 29 -44.86 -37.68 21.77
N GLN A 30 -44.13 -38.78 21.69
CA GLN A 30 -43.18 -39.15 20.66
C GLN A 30 -43.85 -39.25 19.27
N VAL A 31 -43.06 -39.26 18.18
CA VAL A 31 -43.03 -40.33 17.17
C VAL A 31 -41.87 -40.10 16.16
N GLN A 32 -40.92 -41.06 16.21
CA GLN A 32 -40.14 -41.72 15.17
C GLN A 32 -39.32 -40.97 14.08
N ARG A 33 -38.00 -41.25 14.15
CA ARG A 33 -37.03 -41.27 13.05
C ARG A 33 -37.31 -42.43 12.07
N PRO A 34 -36.75 -42.36 10.85
CA PRO A 34 -36.17 -43.53 10.17
C PRO A 34 -34.63 -43.54 10.25
N ARG A 35 -34.09 -44.75 10.37
CA ARG A 35 -32.66 -45.13 10.31
C ARG A 35 -32.35 -45.79 8.96
N HIS A 36 -31.04 -45.88 8.69
CA HIS A 36 -30.28 -46.72 7.73
C HIS A 36 -29.91 -46.03 6.41
N GLY A 37 -28.68 -46.11 5.89
CA GLY A 37 -27.42 -46.78 6.29
C GLY A 37 -26.23 -45.89 5.88
N GLY A 38 -24.99 -46.06 6.33
CA GLY A 38 -24.28 -47.31 6.58
C GLY A 38 -23.24 -47.53 5.48
N GLY A 39 -22.15 -46.74 5.49
CA GLY A 39 -21.01 -46.90 4.57
C GLY A 39 -19.71 -46.48 5.24
N ARG A 40 -18.97 -47.45 5.79
CA ARG A 40 -17.61 -47.31 6.31
C ARG A 40 -16.63 -47.35 5.14
N PHE A 41 -15.62 -46.48 5.10
CA PHE A 41 -14.32 -46.86 4.53
C PHE A 41 -13.16 -46.32 5.38
N ARG A 42 -12.16 -47.19 5.54
CA ARG A 42 -11.05 -47.17 6.49
C ARG A 42 -9.94 -46.18 6.09
N LEU A 43 -9.29 -45.66 7.14
CA LEU A 43 -7.94 -45.10 7.13
C LEU A 43 -6.88 -46.21 7.17
N THR A 44 -5.90 -46.13 6.28
CA THR A 44 -4.52 -46.66 6.34
C THR A 44 -3.73 -45.73 5.40
N GLY A 45 -2.67 -44.99 5.75
CA GLY A 45 -1.47 -45.32 6.53
C GLY A 45 -0.31 -45.58 5.56
N GLY A 46 0.67 -44.67 5.45
CA GLY A 46 1.93 -44.91 4.73
C GLY A 46 2.70 -43.65 4.29
N CYS A 47 3.80 -43.34 4.99
CA CYS A 47 4.89 -42.46 4.55
C CYS A 47 5.89 -43.23 3.65
N ASP A 48 6.52 -42.54 2.68
CA ASP A 48 7.99 -42.34 2.47
C ASP A 48 8.37 -42.09 0.98
N PRO A 49 9.59 -41.61 0.63
CA PRO A 49 9.78 -40.49 -0.30
C PRO A 49 10.66 -40.79 -1.53
N GLY A 50 10.73 -39.82 -2.45
CA GLY A 50 11.86 -39.63 -3.36
C GLY A 50 11.71 -40.23 -4.77
N GLY A 51 12.04 -39.43 -5.79
CA GLY A 51 12.23 -39.94 -7.15
C GLY A 51 12.06 -38.90 -8.25
N ALA A 52 13.11 -38.10 -8.49
CA ALA A 52 13.27 -37.37 -9.74
C ALA A 52 13.29 -38.34 -10.93
N ARG A 53 12.63 -38.00 -12.04
CA ARG A 53 13.05 -38.41 -13.39
C ARG A 53 12.45 -37.53 -14.49
N THR A 54 13.37 -37.09 -15.32
CA THR A 54 13.32 -36.53 -16.68
C THR A 54 12.51 -37.35 -17.68
N LEU A 55 12.24 -36.70 -18.83
CA LEU A 55 11.79 -37.18 -20.17
C LEU A 55 10.42 -36.57 -20.53
N SER A 56 10.12 -36.12 -21.75
CA SER A 56 10.82 -36.11 -23.03
C SER A 56 10.08 -35.12 -23.95
N ARG A 57 10.82 -34.43 -24.82
CA ARG A 57 10.28 -33.69 -25.96
C ARG A 57 9.75 -34.69 -27.00
N GLN A 58 8.53 -34.48 -27.49
CA GLN A 58 8.15 -34.94 -28.83
C GLN A 58 7.65 -33.77 -29.66
N ARG A 59 8.40 -33.52 -30.74
CA ARG A 59 8.04 -32.70 -31.88
C ARG A 59 7.08 -33.52 -32.76
N LEU A 60 6.08 -32.86 -33.34
CA LEU A 60 5.45 -33.33 -34.57
C LEU A 60 5.37 -32.17 -35.56
N SER A 61 5.61 -32.56 -36.81
CA SER A 61 6.09 -31.76 -37.91
C SER A 61 4.96 -31.19 -38.76
N VAL A 62 5.27 -30.06 -39.37
CA VAL A 62 4.59 -29.36 -40.46
C VAL A 62 4.53 -30.21 -41.73
N ASP A 63 3.45 -30.09 -42.53
CA ASP A 63 3.50 -29.94 -44.00
C ASP A 63 2.12 -29.65 -44.65
N PRO A 64 2.04 -29.19 -45.94
CA PRO A 64 1.38 -27.93 -46.27
C PRO A 64 0.19 -28.02 -47.27
N GLN A 65 -0.38 -26.86 -47.57
CA GLN A 65 -1.42 -26.59 -48.58
C GLN A 65 -1.12 -27.08 -50.01
N PRO A 66 -2.16 -27.14 -50.85
CA PRO A 66 -2.07 -26.53 -52.17
C PRO A 66 -3.26 -25.64 -52.56
N ALA A 67 -3.00 -24.79 -53.57
CA ALA A 67 -3.72 -23.58 -53.97
C ALA A 67 -4.72 -23.74 -55.13
N GLY A 68 -5.77 -22.88 -55.12
CA GLY A 68 -6.46 -22.23 -56.27
C GLY A 68 -7.17 -23.09 -57.33
N PRO A 69 -7.96 -22.52 -58.29
CA PRO A 69 -7.94 -21.11 -58.74
C PRO A 69 -9.30 -20.43 -59.15
N ARG A 70 -9.25 -19.08 -59.34
CA ARG A 70 -10.00 -18.21 -60.33
C ARG A 70 -11.53 -18.07 -60.17
N SER A 71 -12.24 -16.97 -60.45
CA SER A 71 -12.04 -15.67 -61.15
C SER A 71 -13.34 -14.82 -60.98
N ALA A 72 -13.30 -13.50 -60.73
CA ALA A 72 -13.56 -12.39 -61.68
C ALA A 72 -14.89 -11.57 -61.51
N ARG A 73 -14.70 -10.24 -61.39
CA ARG A 73 -15.45 -9.09 -62.00
C ARG A 73 -16.92 -8.78 -61.61
N ARG A 74 -17.19 -7.57 -61.08
CA ARG A 74 -17.79 -6.36 -61.76
C ARG A 74 -18.39 -5.35 -60.76
N ALA A 75 -18.13 -4.06 -60.98
CA ALA A 75 -18.98 -2.89 -60.65
C ALA A 75 -19.62 -2.38 -61.99
N PRO A 76 -20.65 -1.47 -62.07
CA PRO A 76 -20.72 -0.11 -61.48
C PRO A 76 -22.15 0.42 -61.06
N GLY A 77 -22.25 1.67 -60.55
CA GLY A 77 -23.43 2.41 -59.99
C GLY A 77 -24.59 2.78 -60.97
N PRO A 78 -25.49 3.79 -60.73
CA PRO A 78 -25.32 5.10 -60.04
C PRO A 78 -26.52 5.68 -59.17
N ASP A 79 -26.31 6.88 -58.61
CA ASP A 79 -27.20 7.87 -57.90
C ASP A 79 -28.50 8.29 -58.64
N PRO A 80 -29.55 8.97 -58.04
CA PRO A 80 -29.46 10.31 -57.38
C PRO A 80 -30.52 10.74 -56.29
N HIS A 81 -30.28 11.93 -55.69
CA HIS A 81 -31.10 12.72 -54.73
C HIS A 81 -32.52 13.16 -55.17
N PRO A 82 -33.42 13.60 -54.25
CA PRO A 82 -33.63 15.06 -54.00
C PRO A 82 -34.03 15.50 -52.55
N ARG A 83 -33.78 16.77 -52.20
CA ARG A 83 -34.42 17.54 -51.08
C ARG A 83 -35.76 18.17 -51.55
N PRO A 84 -36.67 18.64 -50.66
CA PRO A 84 -36.73 20.10 -50.38
C PRO A 84 -37.36 20.60 -49.03
N ARG A 85 -36.91 21.82 -48.64
CA ARG A 85 -37.60 23.02 -48.07
C ARG A 85 -38.28 23.10 -46.67
N ALA A 86 -37.94 24.19 -45.98
CA ALA A 86 -38.60 24.85 -44.83
C ALA A 86 -39.75 25.80 -45.24
N PRO A 87 -40.45 26.45 -44.27
CA PRO A 87 -40.51 27.93 -44.28
C PRO A 87 -40.58 28.68 -42.91
N SER A 88 -39.92 29.86 -42.86
CA SER A 88 -40.21 31.19 -42.22
C SER A 88 -41.12 31.32 -40.97
N GLY A 89 -40.83 32.17 -39.95
CA GLY A 89 -40.40 33.59 -40.02
C GLY A 89 -40.19 34.29 -38.63
N PRO A 90 -40.04 35.64 -38.57
CA PRO A 90 -39.14 36.38 -37.63
C PRO A 90 -39.86 37.57 -36.89
N PRO A 91 -39.27 38.74 -36.46
CA PRO A 91 -37.90 39.17 -36.02
C PRO A 91 -37.85 40.13 -34.75
N ARG A 92 -36.62 40.58 -34.38
CA ARG A 92 -36.19 41.87 -33.71
C ARG A 92 -36.14 41.93 -32.16
N ARG A 93 -35.28 42.74 -31.48
CA ARG A 93 -33.91 43.30 -31.63
C ARG A 93 -33.53 43.89 -30.22
N PRO A 94 -32.43 44.66 -30.01
CA PRO A 94 -31.33 44.40 -29.07
C PRO A 94 -31.37 45.22 -27.75
N LEU A 95 -30.44 45.00 -26.81
CA LEU A 95 -30.07 46.04 -25.83
C LEU A 95 -28.64 45.90 -25.26
N HIS A 96 -28.08 47.08 -25.04
CA HIS A 96 -26.72 47.46 -24.64
C HIS A 96 -26.32 47.08 -23.21
N VAL A 97 -25.01 46.82 -23.07
CA VAL A 97 -24.05 47.42 -22.11
C VAL A 97 -24.65 48.17 -20.91
N ARG A 98 -24.32 47.70 -19.70
CA ARG A 98 -23.96 48.53 -18.53
C ARG A 98 -23.39 47.68 -17.40
N SER A 99 -22.15 47.98 -16.99
CA SER A 99 -21.61 47.62 -15.66
C SER A 99 -22.39 48.35 -14.55
N PRO A 100 -22.32 47.88 -13.29
CA PRO A 100 -21.52 48.65 -12.33
C PRO A 100 -20.80 47.85 -11.22
N HIS A 101 -19.64 48.41 -10.85
CA HIS A 101 -19.08 48.56 -9.50
C HIS A 101 -18.71 47.34 -8.63
N HIS A 102 -17.42 47.01 -8.69
CA HIS A 102 -16.62 46.67 -7.50
C HIS A 102 -16.48 47.89 -6.57
N ARG A 103 -16.64 47.66 -5.26
CA ARG A 103 -16.02 48.47 -4.19
C ARG A 103 -15.09 47.56 -3.40
N THR A 104 -13.79 47.85 -3.51
CA THR A 104 -12.76 47.37 -2.60
C THR A 104 -12.15 48.60 -1.93
N THR A 105 -11.97 48.54 -0.62
CA THR A 105 -11.10 49.42 0.16
C THR A 105 -10.33 48.53 1.14
N CYS A 106 -9.13 48.81 1.62
CA CYS A 106 -7.92 49.50 1.15
C CYS A 106 -6.92 49.38 2.32
N ARG A 107 -5.65 49.04 2.07
CA ARG A 107 -4.40 49.56 2.70
C ARG A 107 -3.24 48.58 2.44
N LYS A 108 -2.29 48.93 1.55
CA LYS A 108 -1.05 49.75 1.72
C LYS A 108 0.10 48.91 2.29
N ALA A 109 1.38 49.03 1.88
CA ALA A 109 2.10 49.60 0.74
C ALA A 109 3.61 49.52 1.11
N ALA A 110 4.51 49.32 0.15
CA ALA A 110 5.91 49.84 0.08
C ALA A 110 6.68 49.05 -1.01
N THR A 111 6.80 49.53 -2.25
CA THR A 111 7.73 50.54 -2.84
C THR A 111 8.85 49.88 -3.69
N VAL A 112 8.82 50.24 -4.97
CA VAL A 112 9.74 50.06 -6.13
C VAL A 112 10.87 51.16 -5.97
N PRO A 113 11.94 51.36 -6.80
CA PRO A 113 11.99 51.01 -8.23
C PRO A 113 13.32 50.82 -9.02
N SER A 114 13.17 50.30 -10.26
CA SER A 114 13.80 50.64 -11.59
C SER A 114 15.33 50.84 -11.73
N GLY A 115 16.04 50.50 -12.81
CA GLY A 115 15.78 50.21 -14.24
C GLY A 115 17.12 49.85 -14.96
N PRO A 116 17.39 50.23 -16.23
CA PRO A 116 17.01 49.50 -17.46
C PRO A 116 18.18 49.24 -18.46
N ASP A 117 17.82 48.84 -19.70
CA ASP A 117 18.55 48.91 -21.00
C ASP A 117 19.33 47.66 -21.48
N THR A 118 19.41 47.22 -22.76
CA THR A 118 18.79 47.53 -24.08
C THR A 118 19.30 46.49 -25.11
N THR A 119 18.48 46.22 -26.16
CA THR A 119 18.80 45.95 -27.60
C THR A 119 19.66 44.75 -28.08
N ASP A 120 18.98 43.81 -28.75
CA ASP A 120 19.05 43.38 -30.17
C ASP A 120 20.34 43.38 -31.03
N ALA A 121 20.47 42.25 -31.76
CA ALA A 121 20.75 42.06 -33.19
C ALA A 121 22.15 41.59 -33.71
N THR A 122 22.11 40.42 -34.38
CA THR A 122 22.82 40.00 -35.63
C THR A 122 24.37 39.88 -35.61
N THR A 123 25.10 38.91 -36.21
CA THR A 123 24.96 38.17 -37.48
C THR A 123 26.03 37.04 -37.57
N SER A 124 25.72 35.93 -38.26
CA SER A 124 26.56 35.07 -39.15
C SER A 124 27.95 34.50 -38.76
N GLY A 125 28.08 33.15 -38.82
CA GLY A 125 29.07 32.47 -39.70
C GLY A 125 30.34 31.80 -39.10
N PRO A 126 30.62 30.49 -39.36
CA PRO A 126 31.76 29.68 -38.85
C PRO A 126 32.99 29.68 -39.84
N PRO A 127 34.09 28.87 -39.78
CA PRO A 127 34.28 27.53 -39.14
C PRO A 127 35.71 27.11 -38.65
N ALA A 128 35.84 25.80 -38.33
CA ALA A 128 37.01 24.91 -38.51
C ALA A 128 38.04 24.81 -37.34
N ARG A 129 38.70 23.68 -37.01
CA ARG A 129 38.63 22.24 -37.39
C ARG A 129 39.62 21.45 -36.49
N GLU A 130 39.29 20.18 -36.21
CA GLU A 130 40.13 18.95 -36.29
C GLU A 130 41.52 18.87 -35.59
N ASP A 131 41.68 17.94 -34.63
CA ASP A 131 42.35 16.60 -34.78
C ASP A 131 43.91 16.72 -34.82
N ARG A 132 44.77 15.93 -34.16
CA ARG A 132 44.77 14.47 -33.91
C ARG A 132 46.07 14.05 -33.15
N THR A 133 45.92 13.07 -32.25
CA THR A 133 46.75 11.83 -32.02
C THR A 133 48.28 11.79 -31.79
N GLY A 134 48.65 10.92 -30.83
CA GLY A 134 49.80 9.96 -30.87
C GLY A 134 50.98 10.32 -29.95
N ALA A 135 51.35 9.64 -28.84
CA ALA A 135 51.60 8.23 -28.48
C ALA A 135 53.06 7.73 -28.68
N SER A 136 53.68 7.27 -27.56
CA SER A 136 54.72 6.19 -27.41
C SER A 136 56.16 6.47 -27.90
N ALA A 137 57.28 5.96 -27.35
CA ALA A 137 57.71 5.32 -26.08
C ALA A 137 59.25 5.10 -26.06
N ALA A 138 59.79 4.86 -24.85
CA ALA A 138 60.83 3.87 -24.45
C ALA A 138 62.37 4.07 -24.64
N ALA A 139 63.07 3.45 -23.68
CA ALA A 139 64.46 2.90 -23.63
C ALA A 139 65.63 3.86 -23.32
N ASP A 140 66.72 3.50 -22.61
CA ASP A 140 67.10 2.45 -21.64
C ASP A 140 68.57 2.76 -21.18
N THR A 141 69.15 1.93 -20.28
CA THR A 141 70.60 1.70 -19.94
C THR A 141 71.24 2.20 -18.62
N ALA A 142 71.84 1.24 -17.92
CA ALA A 142 72.69 1.25 -16.70
C ALA A 142 74.20 1.08 -17.09
N PRO A 143 75.23 0.66 -16.26
CA PRO A 143 75.32 0.35 -14.81
C PRO A 143 76.66 0.69 -14.02
N GLY A 144 76.61 0.66 -12.66
CA GLY A 144 77.63 0.14 -11.67
C GLY A 144 78.98 0.85 -11.38
N PRO A 145 79.80 0.38 -10.37
CA PRO A 145 79.57 0.29 -8.90
C PRO A 145 80.79 0.66 -7.99
N GLY A 146 80.64 0.54 -6.65
CA GLY A 146 81.70 0.49 -5.59
C GLY A 146 81.57 1.59 -4.52
N GLU A 147 81.91 1.49 -3.23
CA GLU A 147 82.39 0.47 -2.28
C GLU A 147 82.29 1.16 -0.86
N GLU A 148 81.97 0.43 0.22
CA GLU A 148 81.92 0.89 1.65
C GLU A 148 83.35 1.15 2.23
N PRO A 149 83.63 1.59 3.51
CA PRO A 149 82.80 1.59 4.75
C PRO A 149 83.05 2.74 5.77
N ALA A 150 82.43 2.59 6.95
CA ALA A 150 82.94 2.87 8.31
C ALA A 150 82.32 4.01 9.14
N ALA A 151 82.12 3.66 10.40
CA ALA A 151 81.44 4.36 11.47
C ALA A 151 82.36 5.31 12.25
N ASP A 152 81.78 6.34 12.86
CA ASP A 152 82.27 6.97 14.09
C ASP A 152 81.08 7.65 14.82
N ASP A 153 80.98 7.36 16.11
CA ASP A 153 80.21 8.05 17.16
C ASP A 153 81.26 8.39 18.25
N PRO A 154 81.20 9.46 19.08
CA PRO A 154 80.01 9.80 19.89
C PRO A 154 79.77 11.30 20.28
N ALA A 155 78.52 11.59 20.68
CA ALA A 155 77.90 12.45 21.74
C ALA A 155 78.72 13.56 22.51
N PRO A 156 78.10 14.49 23.33
CA PRO A 156 76.70 14.56 23.82
C PRO A 156 76.08 15.99 23.95
N THR A 157 74.77 16.07 24.25
CA THR A 157 74.13 16.82 25.39
C THR A 157 72.69 17.30 25.10
N GLY A 158 71.78 17.01 26.04
CA GLY A 158 70.52 17.75 26.23
C GLY A 158 69.24 16.89 26.33
N PRO A 159 68.56 16.82 27.48
CA PRO A 159 67.33 16.05 27.63
C PRO A 159 66.13 16.88 27.15
N THR A 160 65.43 16.40 26.12
CA THR A 160 64.07 16.85 25.81
C THR A 160 63.11 15.70 26.12
N GLY A 161 62.16 15.96 27.01
CA GLY A 161 61.20 14.95 27.47
C GLY A 161 60.32 14.41 26.34
N PRO A 162 59.77 13.19 26.48
CA PRO A 162 58.87 12.66 25.47
C PRO A 162 57.52 13.38 25.57
N GLY A 163 57.34 14.39 24.72
CA GLY A 163 56.02 14.82 24.28
C GLY A 163 55.37 13.66 23.54
N ALA A 164 54.51 12.92 24.24
CA ALA A 164 53.67 11.90 23.64
C ALA A 164 52.61 12.59 22.76
N ASP A 165 52.99 12.86 21.51
CA ASP A 165 52.03 13.11 20.43
C ASP A 165 51.20 11.83 20.24
N SER A 166 50.07 11.79 20.92
CA SER A 166 49.01 10.81 20.69
C SER A 166 48.39 11.05 19.31
N ALA A 167 49.10 10.62 18.26
CA ALA A 167 48.62 10.62 16.90
C ALA A 167 47.27 9.88 16.86
N ARG A 168 46.18 10.63 16.75
CA ARG A 168 44.83 10.08 16.56
C ARG A 168 44.90 9.15 15.34
N PRO A 169 44.52 7.87 15.45
CA PRO A 169 44.63 6.95 14.32
C PRO A 169 43.84 7.52 13.12
N PRO A 170 44.37 7.37 11.90
CA PRO A 170 43.76 7.93 10.70
C PRO A 170 42.30 7.48 10.59
N HIS A 171 41.43 8.38 10.13
CA HIS A 171 39.98 8.18 10.08
C HIS A 171 39.57 6.83 9.44
N ALA A 172 40.36 6.32 8.49
CA ALA A 172 40.18 5.01 7.85
C ALA A 172 40.32 3.80 8.80
N GLY A 173 41.25 3.85 9.78
CA GLY A 173 41.44 2.80 10.78
C GLY A 173 40.29 2.70 11.79
N ARG A 174 39.66 3.84 12.12
CA ARG A 174 38.45 3.88 12.96
C ARG A 174 37.22 3.37 12.20
N LEU A 175 37.10 3.70 10.92
CA LEU A 175 35.99 3.24 10.08
C LEU A 175 36.02 1.71 9.88
N THR A 176 37.19 1.16 9.57
CA THR A 176 37.39 -0.29 9.38
C THR A 176 37.16 -1.09 10.68
N ALA A 177 37.59 -0.56 11.83
CA ALA A 177 37.29 -1.16 13.13
C ALA A 177 35.80 -1.13 13.49
N LEU A 178 35.09 -0.03 13.16
CA LEU A 178 33.64 0.09 13.35
C LEU A 178 32.87 -0.86 12.43
N VAL A 179 33.25 -0.94 11.15
CA VAL A 179 32.67 -1.88 10.18
C VAL A 179 32.88 -3.33 10.65
N ARG A 180 34.11 -3.69 11.06
CA ARG A 180 34.42 -5.03 11.58
C ARG A 180 33.67 -5.37 12.88
N ARG A 181 33.28 -4.37 13.66
CA ARG A 181 32.52 -4.56 14.91
C ARG A 181 31.02 -4.72 14.66
N GLU A 182 30.45 -4.01 13.69
CA GLU A 182 29.00 -3.94 13.47
C GLU A 182 28.51 -4.76 12.25
N TRP A 183 29.40 -5.35 11.44
CA TRP A 183 28.99 -6.08 10.23
C TRP A 183 28.05 -7.26 10.53
N ARG A 184 28.31 -8.05 11.59
CA ARG A 184 27.45 -9.20 11.94
C ARG A 184 26.03 -8.75 12.23
N ARG A 185 25.89 -7.65 12.95
CA ARG A 185 24.59 -7.07 13.26
C ARG A 185 23.92 -6.48 12.03
N THR A 186 24.68 -5.76 11.20
CA THR A 186 24.17 -5.17 9.96
C THR A 186 23.67 -6.27 9.03
N ALA A 187 24.42 -7.37 8.90
CA ALA A 187 24.00 -8.55 8.14
C ALA A 187 22.75 -9.22 8.72
N LEU A 188 22.68 -9.41 10.05
CA LEU A 188 21.47 -9.96 10.70
C LEU A 188 20.25 -9.04 10.55
N ALA A 189 20.44 -7.72 10.61
CA ALA A 189 19.38 -6.75 10.37
C ALA A 189 18.89 -6.86 8.93
N ALA A 190 19.80 -6.94 7.96
CA ALA A 190 19.46 -7.10 6.56
C ALA A 190 18.71 -8.42 6.29
N LEU A 191 19.17 -9.54 6.86
CA LEU A 191 18.49 -10.83 6.75
C LEU A 191 17.10 -10.80 7.36
N ALA A 192 16.92 -10.14 8.51
CA ALA A 192 15.61 -9.96 9.12
C ALA A 192 14.69 -9.07 8.26
N GLY A 193 15.24 -8.05 7.59
CA GLY A 193 14.52 -7.24 6.61
C GLY A 193 14.05 -8.05 5.39
N ILE A 194 14.93 -8.88 4.83
CA ILE A 194 14.56 -9.82 3.76
C ILE A 194 13.45 -10.76 4.24
N ALA A 195 13.58 -11.31 5.45
CA ALA A 195 12.56 -12.18 6.02
C ALA A 195 11.20 -11.48 6.14
N LEU A 196 11.18 -10.20 6.54
CA LEU A 196 9.94 -9.42 6.54
C LEU A 196 9.38 -9.25 5.11
N GLY A 197 10.23 -9.00 4.11
CA GLY A 197 9.81 -8.92 2.71
C GLY A 197 9.16 -10.21 2.19
N LEU A 198 9.65 -11.37 2.65
CA LEU A 198 9.08 -12.69 2.34
C LEU A 198 7.77 -12.99 3.09
N ALA A 199 7.36 -12.15 4.04
CA ALA A 199 6.04 -12.26 4.67
C ALA A 199 4.92 -11.74 3.76
N PHE A 200 5.26 -10.93 2.75
CA PHE A 200 4.30 -10.39 1.78
C PHE A 200 4.14 -11.31 0.56
N PRO A 201 3.00 -11.22 -0.16
CA PRO A 201 2.88 -11.82 -1.47
C PRO A 201 4.00 -11.39 -2.43
N PRO A 202 4.42 -12.29 -3.35
CA PRO A 202 3.83 -13.60 -3.65
C PRO A 202 4.27 -14.74 -2.71
N TYR A 203 5.09 -14.46 -1.69
CA TYR A 203 5.65 -15.49 -0.81
C TYR A 203 4.73 -15.84 0.37
N GLY A 204 4.13 -14.83 1.00
CA GLY A 204 3.06 -14.99 2.01
C GLY A 204 3.47 -15.72 3.30
N VAL A 205 4.75 -15.76 3.66
CA VAL A 205 5.22 -16.50 4.85
C VAL A 205 5.04 -15.66 6.11
N TRP A 206 3.78 -15.45 6.51
CA TRP A 206 3.40 -14.52 7.59
C TRP A 206 4.18 -14.69 8.91
N PRO A 207 4.60 -15.90 9.38
CA PRO A 207 5.35 -16.02 10.64
C PRO A 207 6.70 -15.29 10.63
N LEU A 208 7.26 -15.00 9.44
CA LEU A 208 8.48 -14.21 9.32
C LEU A 208 8.26 -12.75 9.75
N SER A 209 7.03 -12.25 9.72
CA SER A 209 6.70 -10.89 10.14
C SER A 209 6.97 -10.64 11.64
N PRO A 210 6.33 -11.36 12.60
CA PRO A 210 6.65 -11.21 14.02
C PRO A 210 8.09 -11.64 14.34
N ALA A 211 8.67 -12.60 13.60
CA ALA A 211 10.07 -12.99 13.78
C ALA A 211 11.05 -11.86 13.40
N ALA A 212 10.79 -11.14 12.31
CA ALA A 212 11.57 -9.99 11.89
C ALA A 212 11.46 -8.83 12.88
N VAL A 213 10.26 -8.57 13.43
CA VAL A 213 10.06 -7.60 14.51
C VAL A 213 10.86 -7.98 15.76
N ALA A 214 10.86 -9.27 16.15
CA ALA A 214 11.64 -9.76 17.26
C ALA A 214 13.15 -9.54 17.03
N ALA A 215 13.64 -9.87 15.83
CA ALA A 215 15.03 -9.67 15.45
C ALA A 215 15.44 -8.20 15.52
N LEU A 216 14.68 -7.27 14.92
CA LEU A 216 14.98 -5.84 14.97
C LEU A 216 14.99 -5.31 16.41
N SER A 217 14.04 -5.76 17.24
CA SER A 217 13.97 -5.39 18.67
C SER A 217 15.20 -5.87 19.45
N LEU A 218 15.68 -7.10 19.20
CA LEU A 218 16.89 -7.63 19.81
C LEU A 218 18.15 -6.90 19.32
N LEU A 219 18.20 -6.57 18.03
CA LEU A 219 19.33 -5.87 17.41
C LEU A 219 19.36 -4.37 17.79
N THR A 220 18.28 -3.75 18.23
CA THR A 220 18.31 -2.35 18.69
C THR A 220 18.60 -2.24 20.19
N ARG A 221 18.48 -3.34 20.95
CA ARG A 221 18.68 -3.33 22.41
C ARG A 221 20.11 -2.94 22.83
N GLY A 222 20.18 -2.11 23.86
CA GLY A 222 21.45 -1.68 24.47
C GLY A 222 22.28 -0.79 23.54
N ARG A 223 21.64 -0.12 22.57
CA ARG A 223 22.32 0.77 21.64
C ARG A 223 22.04 2.23 21.90
N THR A 224 22.83 3.07 21.24
CA THR A 224 22.55 4.48 21.06
C THR A 224 21.49 4.68 19.99
N ALA A 225 20.81 5.84 20.01
CA ALA A 225 19.85 6.23 18.98
C ALA A 225 20.44 6.13 17.56
N ARG A 226 21.68 6.60 17.36
CA ARG A 226 22.37 6.56 16.06
C ARG A 226 22.66 5.13 15.57
N GLN A 227 23.10 4.25 16.46
CA GLN A 227 23.30 2.83 16.11
C GLN A 227 21.97 2.12 15.85
N GLY A 228 20.92 2.47 16.60
CA GLY A 228 19.56 2.03 16.34
C GLY A 228 19.09 2.46 14.96
N ALA A 229 19.33 3.71 14.58
CA ALA A 229 18.99 4.24 13.27
C ALA A 229 19.68 3.48 12.13
N TRP A 230 20.98 3.23 12.25
CA TRP A 230 21.69 2.41 11.27
C TRP A 230 21.14 0.98 11.19
N THR A 231 20.83 0.37 12.35
CA THR A 231 20.26 -0.99 12.39
C THR A 231 18.89 -1.03 11.71
N GLY A 232 18.05 -0.03 11.97
CA GLY A 232 16.74 0.14 11.33
C GLY A 232 16.85 0.39 9.82
N PHE A 233 17.81 1.20 9.38
CA PHE A 233 18.08 1.42 7.96
C PHE A 233 18.56 0.12 7.26
N ALA A 234 19.52 -0.59 7.87
CA ALA A 234 20.05 -1.84 7.36
C ALA A 234 18.99 -2.97 7.31
N PHE A 235 17.98 -2.89 8.17
CA PHE A 235 16.79 -3.73 8.12
C PHE A 235 15.82 -3.29 7.01
N GLY A 236 15.48 -1.99 6.97
CA GLY A 236 14.47 -1.44 6.09
C GLY A 236 14.85 -1.49 4.61
N LEU A 237 16.12 -1.23 4.26
CA LEU A 237 16.55 -1.17 2.86
C LEU A 237 16.31 -2.49 2.10
N PRO A 238 16.81 -3.65 2.55
CA PRO A 238 16.52 -4.91 1.86
C PRO A 238 15.06 -5.34 2.00
N PHE A 239 14.37 -4.96 3.09
CA PHE A 239 12.93 -5.18 3.22
C PHE A 239 12.16 -4.52 2.08
N PHE A 240 12.28 -3.20 1.92
CA PHE A 240 11.58 -2.47 0.87
C PHE A 240 12.08 -2.85 -0.52
N PHE A 241 13.36 -3.19 -0.68
CA PHE A 241 13.85 -3.66 -1.97
C PHE A 241 13.16 -4.96 -2.40
N VAL A 242 12.99 -5.93 -1.50
CA VAL A 242 12.26 -7.17 -1.79
C VAL A 242 10.78 -6.90 -2.03
N LEU A 243 10.16 -6.07 -1.19
CA LEU A 243 8.74 -5.73 -1.27
C LEU A 243 8.39 -4.99 -2.58
N LEU A 244 9.23 -4.02 -2.96
CA LEU A 244 8.99 -3.07 -4.04
C LEU A 244 9.72 -3.42 -5.33
N LYS A 245 10.32 -4.62 -5.42
CA LYS A 245 11.02 -5.09 -6.62
C LYS A 245 10.17 -5.01 -7.89
N TRP A 246 8.84 -5.04 -7.76
CA TRP A 246 7.89 -4.89 -8.87
C TRP A 246 8.01 -3.55 -9.60
N LEU A 247 8.51 -2.49 -8.94
CA LEU A 247 8.76 -1.19 -9.57
C LEU A 247 9.89 -1.21 -10.61
N HIS A 248 10.64 -2.31 -10.75
CA HIS A 248 11.69 -2.42 -11.77
C HIS A 248 11.15 -2.23 -13.19
N VAL A 249 9.84 -2.47 -13.42
CA VAL A 249 9.16 -2.21 -14.69
C VAL A 249 9.22 -0.72 -15.08
N ILE A 250 9.19 0.19 -14.08
CA ILE A 250 9.41 1.63 -14.28
C ILE A 250 10.91 1.92 -14.35
N GLY A 251 11.68 1.34 -13.43
CA GLY A 251 13.13 1.46 -13.39
C GLY A 251 13.74 0.99 -12.07
N TRP A 252 14.94 0.41 -12.15
CA TRP A 252 15.71 0.00 -10.98
C TRP A 252 16.11 1.18 -10.10
N ASP A 253 16.33 2.35 -10.69
CA ASP A 253 16.61 3.59 -9.96
C ASP A 253 15.42 4.04 -9.11
N VAL A 254 14.18 3.90 -9.61
CA VAL A 254 12.95 4.14 -8.83
C VAL A 254 12.83 3.14 -7.70
N THR A 255 13.02 1.86 -8.00
CA THR A 255 12.95 0.77 -7.02
C THR A 255 13.91 1.01 -5.86
N VAL A 256 15.18 1.31 -6.16
CA VAL A 256 16.21 1.58 -5.15
C VAL A 256 15.92 2.90 -4.44
N GLY A 257 15.59 3.97 -5.17
CA GLY A 257 15.33 5.30 -4.62
C GLY A 257 14.17 5.29 -3.62
N LEU A 258 13.03 4.70 -3.99
CA LEU A 258 11.89 4.56 -3.10
C LEU A 258 12.24 3.64 -1.91
N SER A 259 12.93 2.52 -2.14
CA SER A 259 13.36 1.64 -1.05
C SER A 259 14.24 2.36 -0.02
N VAL A 260 15.14 3.23 -0.47
CA VAL A 260 15.97 4.07 0.42
C VAL A 260 15.12 5.05 1.20
N ILE A 261 14.19 5.75 0.55
CA ILE A 261 13.28 6.71 1.20
C ILE A 261 12.46 6.00 2.28
N GLN A 262 11.84 4.86 1.94
CA GLN A 262 11.05 4.07 2.89
C GLN A 262 11.91 3.52 4.04
N ALA A 263 13.15 3.11 3.76
CA ALA A 263 14.09 2.65 4.80
C ALA A 263 14.50 3.74 5.80
N VAL A 264 14.36 5.04 5.48
CA VAL A 264 14.61 6.14 6.42
C VAL A 264 13.57 6.13 7.56
N PHE A 265 12.31 5.79 7.29
CA PHE A 265 11.30 5.64 8.33
C PHE A 265 11.68 4.52 9.32
N LEU A 266 12.19 3.41 8.79
CA LEU A 266 12.67 2.27 9.58
C LEU A 266 13.95 2.62 10.35
N ALA A 267 14.77 3.54 9.84
CA ALA A 267 15.87 4.14 10.60
C ALA A 267 15.34 4.96 11.79
N GLY A 268 14.28 5.75 11.59
CA GLY A 268 13.55 6.44 12.66
C GLY A 268 13.06 5.47 13.73
N LEU A 269 12.38 4.41 13.32
CA LEU A 269 11.92 3.33 14.20
C LEU A 269 13.08 2.69 14.96
N GLY A 270 14.16 2.28 14.27
CA GLY A 270 15.33 1.66 14.90
C GLY A 270 15.97 2.55 15.97
N SER A 271 16.01 3.87 15.72
CA SER A 271 16.43 4.87 16.71
C SER A 271 15.52 4.89 17.93
N ALA A 272 14.20 4.96 17.70
CA ALA A 272 13.20 5.00 18.75
C ALA A 272 13.19 3.71 19.60
N LEU A 273 13.31 2.54 18.97
CA LEU A 273 13.44 1.25 19.64
C LEU A 273 14.69 1.18 20.53
N ALA A 274 15.84 1.66 20.06
CA ALA A 274 17.07 1.67 20.85
C ALA A 274 16.95 2.56 22.12
N VAL A 275 16.20 3.65 22.02
CA VAL A 275 15.95 4.58 23.13
C VAL A 275 14.91 4.02 24.12
N THR A 276 13.78 3.53 23.62
CA THR A 276 12.66 3.01 24.44
C THR A 276 12.90 1.64 25.05
N ALA A 277 13.88 0.87 24.54
CA ALA A 277 14.28 -0.43 25.11
C ALA A 277 14.72 -0.40 26.58
N ARG A 278 14.89 0.81 27.16
CA ARG A 278 15.25 1.05 28.57
C ARG A 278 14.05 1.22 29.48
N LEU A 279 12.85 1.45 28.94
CA LEU A 279 11.65 1.65 29.71
C LEU A 279 11.11 0.32 30.26
N PRO A 280 10.36 0.34 31.38
CA PRO A 280 9.51 -0.77 31.74
C PRO A 280 8.46 -0.99 30.63
N LEU A 281 8.02 -2.24 30.46
CA LEU A 281 7.06 -2.61 29.41
C LEU A 281 7.52 -2.22 28.00
N TRP A 282 8.83 -2.16 27.74
CA TRP A 282 9.38 -1.87 26.41
C TRP A 282 8.75 -2.67 25.24
N PRO A 283 8.27 -3.94 25.39
CA PRO A 283 7.63 -4.63 24.27
C PRO A 283 6.36 -3.92 23.78
N LEU A 284 5.57 -3.35 24.71
CA LEU A 284 4.37 -2.58 24.41
C LEU A 284 4.72 -1.31 23.65
N TRP A 285 5.68 -0.52 24.17
CA TRP A 285 6.10 0.72 23.54
C TRP A 285 6.74 0.50 22.17
N ALA A 286 7.47 -0.60 22.00
CA ALA A 286 8.02 -1.00 20.71
C ALA A 286 6.91 -1.32 19.69
N ALA A 287 5.84 -2.00 20.11
CA ALA A 287 4.68 -2.27 19.26
C ALA A 287 3.93 -0.98 18.87
N CYS A 288 3.75 -0.06 19.82
CA CYS A 288 3.20 1.28 19.55
C CYS A 288 4.06 2.07 18.56
N LEU A 289 5.38 1.95 18.64
CA LEU A 289 6.30 2.64 17.72
C LEU A 289 6.24 2.10 16.29
N TRP A 290 5.92 0.82 16.08
CA TRP A 290 5.65 0.29 14.74
C TRP A 290 4.43 0.98 14.13
N VAL A 291 3.33 1.10 14.87
CA VAL A 291 2.15 1.85 14.40
C VAL A 291 2.47 3.33 14.17
N ALA A 292 3.29 3.95 15.03
CA ALA A 292 3.71 5.35 14.85
C ALA A 292 4.54 5.57 13.59
N GLU A 293 5.38 4.61 13.22
CA GLU A 293 6.18 4.65 12.00
C GLU A 293 5.30 4.51 10.76
N GLU A 294 4.40 3.51 10.75
CA GLU A 294 3.42 3.32 9.67
C GLU A 294 2.54 4.56 9.52
N TRP A 295 1.99 5.10 10.62
CA TRP A 295 1.19 6.34 10.61
C TRP A 295 1.90 7.51 9.89
N ALA A 296 3.21 7.65 10.09
CA ALA A 296 4.01 8.71 9.48
C ALA A 296 4.29 8.44 7.99
N ARG A 297 4.66 7.20 7.67
CA ARG A 297 5.01 6.75 6.32
C ARG A 297 3.81 6.72 5.38
N ASP A 298 2.63 6.44 5.94
CA ASP A 298 1.35 6.39 5.22
C ASP A 298 0.82 7.78 4.86
N ARG A 299 1.46 8.88 5.33
CA ARG A 299 1.00 10.26 5.09
C ARG A 299 2.04 11.19 4.48
N VAL A 300 3.33 10.90 4.65
CA VAL A 300 4.41 11.81 4.25
C VAL A 300 5.52 11.06 3.51
N PRO A 301 6.09 11.64 2.44
CA PRO A 301 5.64 12.83 1.70
C PRO A 301 4.52 12.52 0.70
N PHE A 302 3.87 13.56 0.15
CA PHE A 302 2.93 13.46 -0.98
C PHE A 302 1.72 12.54 -0.77
N GLY A 303 1.14 12.55 0.42
CA GLY A 303 0.05 11.63 0.75
C GLY A 303 0.54 10.26 1.23
N GLY A 304 1.85 10.01 1.25
CA GLY A 304 2.46 8.83 1.87
C GLY A 304 2.44 7.58 1.01
N PHE A 305 2.90 6.47 1.60
CA PHE A 305 3.05 5.19 0.91
C PHE A 305 2.79 4.01 1.87
N PRO A 306 1.54 3.55 1.99
CA PRO A 306 1.13 2.54 2.97
C PRO A 306 1.56 1.10 2.66
N TRP A 307 2.34 0.88 1.60
CA TRP A 307 2.88 -0.43 1.26
C TRP A 307 3.84 -0.94 2.33
N GLY A 308 3.77 -2.23 2.67
CA GLY A 308 4.72 -2.83 3.63
C GLY A 308 4.31 -2.72 5.10
N ARG A 309 3.07 -2.30 5.40
CA ARG A 309 2.51 -2.39 6.76
C ARG A 309 2.46 -3.85 7.24
N LEU A 310 2.74 -4.06 8.52
CA LEU A 310 2.68 -5.41 9.12
C LEU A 310 1.28 -6.02 9.00
N ALA A 311 0.23 -5.20 9.01
CA ALA A 311 -1.15 -5.64 8.79
C ALA A 311 -1.33 -6.38 7.45
N PHE A 312 -0.79 -5.84 6.36
CA PHE A 312 -0.94 -6.43 5.02
C PHE A 312 -0.11 -7.71 4.82
N ALA A 313 1.00 -7.88 5.54
CA ALA A 313 1.71 -9.16 5.61
C ALA A 313 0.93 -10.27 6.34
N ASN A 314 -0.13 -9.89 7.06
CA ASN A 314 -0.89 -10.75 7.96
C ASN A 314 -2.38 -10.77 7.59
N ALA A 315 -2.73 -10.52 6.32
CA ALA A 315 -4.10 -10.59 5.80
C ALA A 315 -4.65 -12.04 5.71
N ASP A 316 -3.78 -13.04 5.87
CA ASP A 316 -4.12 -14.48 5.91
C ASP A 316 -3.49 -15.16 7.13
N SER A 317 -3.82 -14.67 8.31
CA SER A 317 -3.16 -15.11 9.55
C SER A 317 -4.13 -15.14 10.74
N PRO A 318 -3.72 -15.74 11.86
CA PRO A 318 -4.46 -15.62 13.12
C PRO A 318 -4.71 -14.17 13.57
N PHE A 319 -3.95 -13.18 13.06
CA PHE A 319 -4.14 -11.77 13.39
C PHE A 319 -5.23 -11.09 12.57
N THR A 320 -5.60 -11.63 11.39
CA THR A 320 -6.51 -10.96 10.44
C THR A 320 -7.84 -10.55 11.08
N PRO A 321 -8.53 -11.40 11.88
CA PRO A 321 -9.80 -11.01 12.49
C PRO A 321 -9.73 -9.79 13.40
N LEU A 322 -8.55 -9.45 13.95
CA LEU A 322 -8.38 -8.23 14.75
C LEU A 322 -8.66 -6.95 13.95
N ALA A 323 -8.60 -7.00 12.62
CA ALA A 323 -8.97 -5.89 11.76
C ALA A 323 -10.42 -5.44 12.00
N ALA A 324 -11.35 -6.36 12.30
CA ALA A 324 -12.75 -6.02 12.60
C ALA A 324 -12.94 -5.25 13.92
N LEU A 325 -11.92 -5.23 14.80
CA LEU A 325 -11.96 -4.54 16.08
C LEU A 325 -11.33 -3.15 16.05
N GLY A 326 -10.22 -2.99 15.33
CA GLY A 326 -9.44 -1.75 15.36
C GLY A 326 -8.65 -1.47 14.09
N GLY A 327 -9.08 -2.08 12.98
CA GLY A 327 -8.52 -1.89 11.66
C GLY A 327 -7.11 -2.43 11.48
N ALA A 328 -6.51 -2.09 10.34
CA ALA A 328 -5.11 -2.36 10.06
C ALA A 328 -4.14 -1.95 11.20
N PRO A 329 -4.31 -0.79 11.89
CA PRO A 329 -3.43 -0.39 12.99
C PRO A 329 -3.40 -1.39 14.16
N LEU A 330 -4.54 -2.00 14.51
CA LEU A 330 -4.58 -3.01 15.58
C LEU A 330 -3.88 -4.30 15.17
N VAL A 331 -3.98 -4.69 13.90
CA VAL A 331 -3.25 -5.86 13.37
C VAL A 331 -1.75 -5.60 13.40
N THR A 332 -1.28 -4.44 12.93
CA THR A 332 0.13 -4.03 13.05
C THR A 332 0.60 -4.08 14.49
N PHE A 333 -0.17 -3.50 15.42
CA PHE A 333 0.16 -3.51 16.84
C PHE A 333 0.27 -4.93 17.39
N ALA A 334 -0.67 -5.82 17.09
CA ALA A 334 -0.69 -7.19 17.59
C ALA A 334 0.48 -8.02 17.07
N VAL A 335 0.78 -7.92 15.76
CA VAL A 335 1.94 -8.58 15.15
C VAL A 335 3.24 -8.07 15.78
N ALA A 336 3.36 -6.75 15.94
CA ALA A 336 4.54 -6.15 16.54
C ALA A 336 4.70 -6.55 18.01
N LEU A 337 3.60 -6.59 18.77
CA LEU A 337 3.58 -6.99 20.18
C LEU A 337 3.96 -8.46 20.34
N ALA A 338 3.44 -9.36 19.51
CA ALA A 338 3.83 -10.77 19.50
C ALA A 338 5.35 -10.91 19.26
N GLY A 339 5.90 -10.21 18.26
CA GLY A 339 7.33 -10.21 17.98
C GLY A 339 8.18 -9.65 19.12
N THR A 340 7.79 -8.53 19.73
CA THR A 340 8.54 -7.91 20.83
C THR A 340 8.47 -8.74 22.12
N LEU A 341 7.37 -9.45 22.36
CA LEU A 341 7.23 -10.40 23.47
C LEU A 341 8.11 -11.65 23.27
N VAL A 342 8.21 -12.16 22.04
CA VAL A 342 9.18 -13.22 21.71
C VAL A 342 10.61 -12.75 21.97
N ALA A 343 10.94 -11.52 21.58
CA ALA A 343 12.24 -10.91 21.92
C ALA A 343 12.44 -10.76 23.44
N ALA A 344 11.40 -10.39 24.21
CA ALA A 344 11.46 -10.32 25.66
C ALA A 344 11.74 -11.69 26.31
N ALA A 345 11.05 -12.73 25.84
CA ALA A 345 11.28 -14.10 26.28
C ALA A 345 12.71 -14.57 25.99
N ALA A 346 13.23 -14.30 24.78
CA ALA A 346 14.60 -14.65 24.40
C ALA A 346 15.64 -13.98 25.33
N LEU A 347 15.41 -12.73 25.73
CA LEU A 347 16.31 -12.02 26.64
C LEU A 347 16.23 -12.53 28.08
N ALA A 348 15.02 -12.84 28.56
CA ALA A 348 14.84 -13.46 29.87
C ALA A 348 15.52 -14.84 29.93
N ALA A 349 15.39 -15.63 28.85
CA ALA A 349 16.06 -16.92 28.73
C ALA A 349 17.59 -16.80 28.70
N ARG A 350 18.14 -15.75 28.08
CA ARG A 350 19.60 -15.49 28.11
C ARG A 350 20.09 -15.10 29.50
N ARG A 351 19.33 -14.30 30.26
CA ARG A 351 19.67 -13.95 31.65
C ARG A 351 19.74 -15.19 32.55
N LEU A 352 18.74 -16.07 32.42
CA LEU A 352 18.71 -17.37 33.12
C LEU A 352 19.94 -18.25 32.89
N ARG A 353 20.57 -18.15 31.70
CA ARG A 353 21.75 -18.95 31.35
C ARG A 353 23.06 -18.39 31.91
N HIS A 354 23.11 -17.10 32.23
CA HIS A 354 24.35 -16.40 32.64
C HIS A 354 24.41 -16.03 34.13
N GLU A 355 23.28 -16.05 34.85
CA GLU A 355 23.24 -15.82 36.30
C GLU A 355 23.64 -17.09 37.09
N PRO A 356 24.47 -16.99 38.14
CA PRO A 356 24.85 -18.14 38.97
C PRO A 356 23.63 -18.75 39.67
N ARG A 357 23.54 -20.08 39.56
CA ARG A 357 22.35 -20.86 39.93
C ARG A 357 22.17 -20.94 41.45
N THR A 358 21.26 -20.16 42.02
CA THR A 358 20.61 -20.53 43.29
C THR A 358 19.26 -21.17 43.00
N ALA A 359 19.08 -22.43 43.42
CA ALA A 359 17.97 -23.31 43.04
C ALA A 359 16.57 -22.75 43.37
N ALA A 360 16.45 -21.90 44.39
CA ALA A 360 15.18 -21.30 44.82
C ALA A 360 14.80 -19.99 44.08
N GLY A 361 15.76 -19.30 43.46
CA GLY A 361 15.53 -18.05 42.70
C GLY A 361 15.16 -18.27 41.23
N LEU A 362 15.63 -19.37 40.63
CA LEU A 362 15.49 -19.67 39.19
C LEU A 362 14.04 -19.91 38.73
N ALA A 363 13.23 -20.57 39.55
CA ALA A 363 11.83 -20.88 39.20
C ALA A 363 10.92 -19.64 39.24
N ARG A 364 11.17 -18.68 40.14
CA ARG A 364 10.36 -17.46 40.31
C ARG A 364 10.93 -16.22 39.62
N ALA A 365 12.25 -16.09 39.44
CA ALA A 365 12.88 -14.86 38.93
C ALA A 365 13.14 -14.84 37.41
N GLY A 366 13.11 -15.98 36.71
CA GLY A 366 13.31 -15.98 35.25
C GLY A 366 12.48 -16.98 34.44
N GLY A 367 12.04 -18.11 35.01
CA GLY A 367 11.11 -19.03 34.34
C GLY A 367 9.73 -18.40 34.07
N VAL A 368 9.18 -17.71 35.08
CA VAL A 368 7.89 -17.00 34.99
C VAL A 368 7.90 -15.88 33.92
N PRO A 369 8.93 -15.00 33.83
CA PRO A 369 9.03 -14.03 32.74
C PRO A 369 9.10 -14.64 31.32
N VAL A 370 9.83 -15.74 31.14
CA VAL A 370 9.93 -16.42 29.83
C VAL A 370 8.58 -17.03 29.46
N ALA A 371 8.02 -17.87 30.34
CA ALA A 371 6.75 -18.53 30.11
C ALA A 371 5.60 -17.53 29.95
N GLY A 372 5.55 -16.48 30.78
CA GLY A 372 4.55 -15.43 30.69
C GLY A 372 4.64 -14.62 29.39
N SER A 373 5.86 -14.28 28.94
CA SER A 373 6.05 -13.56 27.67
C SER A 373 5.67 -14.42 26.46
N LEU A 374 6.03 -15.71 26.46
CA LEU A 374 5.64 -16.64 25.39
C LEU A 374 4.14 -16.94 25.41
N ALA A 375 3.54 -17.12 26.59
CA ALA A 375 2.10 -17.33 26.73
C ALA A 375 1.32 -16.11 26.25
N LEU A 376 1.77 -14.89 26.58
CA LEU A 376 1.14 -13.67 26.08
C LEU A 376 1.36 -13.50 24.57
N ALA A 377 2.55 -13.79 24.04
CA ALA A 377 2.79 -13.77 22.60
C ALA A 377 1.86 -14.75 21.87
N ALA A 378 1.74 -15.99 22.37
CA ALA A 378 0.82 -16.99 21.83
C ALA A 378 -0.64 -16.52 21.91
N ALA A 379 -1.06 -15.97 23.05
CA ALA A 379 -2.41 -15.44 23.26
C ALA A 379 -2.74 -14.28 22.32
N VAL A 380 -1.79 -13.36 22.07
CA VAL A 380 -1.96 -12.27 21.10
C VAL A 380 -2.07 -12.81 19.67
N THR A 381 -1.24 -13.81 19.31
CA THR A 381 -1.29 -14.44 17.99
C THR A 381 -2.62 -15.14 17.75
N VAL A 382 -3.06 -16.02 18.65
CA VAL A 382 -4.30 -16.79 18.45
C VAL A 382 -5.56 -16.02 18.84
N GLY A 383 -5.41 -14.82 19.44
CA GLY A 383 -6.52 -14.02 19.94
C GLY A 383 -7.50 -13.58 18.86
N GLY A 384 -7.06 -13.45 17.60
CA GLY A 384 -7.95 -13.16 16.48
C GLY A 384 -9.00 -14.25 16.26
N TYR A 385 -8.72 -15.53 16.55
CA TYR A 385 -9.72 -16.59 16.42
C TYR A 385 -10.89 -16.47 17.40
N ALA A 386 -10.75 -15.66 18.46
CA ALA A 386 -11.83 -15.35 19.38
C ALA A 386 -12.67 -14.13 18.95
N VAL A 387 -12.26 -13.43 17.89
CA VAL A 387 -12.98 -12.25 17.40
C VAL A 387 -14.15 -12.70 16.53
N PRO A 388 -15.40 -12.30 16.85
CA PRO A 388 -16.53 -12.57 15.99
C PRO A 388 -16.46 -11.69 14.74
N VAL A 389 -16.19 -12.29 13.59
CA VAL A 389 -16.31 -11.63 12.29
C VAL A 389 -17.70 -11.91 11.75
N HIS A 390 -18.58 -10.90 11.79
CA HIS A 390 -19.95 -11.04 11.32
C HIS A 390 -20.00 -10.98 9.79
N THR A 391 -20.51 -12.05 9.15
CA THR A 391 -20.52 -12.19 7.69
C THR A 391 -21.92 -12.31 7.08
N GLU A 392 -22.98 -12.38 7.89
CA GLU A 392 -24.36 -12.60 7.42
C GLU A 392 -24.82 -11.50 6.46
N ALA A 393 -25.36 -11.87 5.30
CA ALA A 393 -25.83 -10.88 4.33
C ALA A 393 -27.20 -10.31 4.75
N ASP A 394 -27.37 -9.00 4.66
CA ASP A 394 -28.69 -8.35 4.81
C ASP A 394 -29.49 -8.47 3.50
N ASP A 395 -28.78 -8.55 2.37
CA ASP A 395 -29.31 -8.70 1.02
C ASP A 395 -28.21 -9.26 0.09
N THR A 396 -28.54 -9.58 -1.15
CA THR A 396 -27.56 -10.05 -2.14
C THR A 396 -27.80 -9.43 -3.50
N ALA A 397 -26.73 -9.19 -4.26
CA ALA A 397 -26.81 -8.84 -5.68
C ALA A 397 -26.00 -9.85 -6.51
N ASP A 398 -26.57 -10.35 -7.59
CA ASP A 398 -25.82 -11.18 -8.55
C ASP A 398 -25.02 -10.25 -9.47
N ILE A 399 -23.69 -10.34 -9.44
CA ILE A 399 -22.79 -9.43 -10.17
C ILE A 399 -22.04 -10.17 -11.28
N ALA A 400 -21.61 -9.42 -12.29
CA ALA A 400 -20.56 -9.83 -13.21
C ALA A 400 -19.39 -8.84 -13.17
N VAL A 401 -18.17 -9.34 -13.13
CA VAL A 401 -16.93 -8.57 -13.18
C VAL A 401 -16.22 -8.88 -14.48
N VAL A 402 -16.03 -7.86 -15.32
CA VAL A 402 -15.45 -8.03 -16.65
C VAL A 402 -13.98 -7.70 -16.63
N GLN A 403 -13.14 -8.66 -16.99
CA GLN A 403 -11.70 -8.49 -17.18
C GLN A 403 -11.39 -8.48 -18.68
N GLY A 404 -11.19 -7.30 -19.27
CA GLY A 404 -10.99 -7.17 -20.72
C GLY A 404 -9.65 -7.69 -21.23
N ASN A 405 -8.61 -7.67 -20.38
CA ASN A 405 -7.22 -7.96 -20.73
C ASN A 405 -6.53 -6.88 -21.61
N VAL A 406 -5.21 -6.78 -21.48
CA VAL A 406 -4.30 -6.19 -22.46
C VAL A 406 -3.20 -7.20 -22.75
N GLN A 407 -2.92 -7.46 -24.03
CA GLN A 407 -2.09 -8.61 -24.45
C GLN A 407 -0.62 -8.56 -23.96
N GLN A 408 -0.14 -7.41 -23.47
CA GLN A 408 1.23 -7.23 -22.99
C GLN A 408 1.27 -6.38 -21.72
N ALA A 409 2.06 -6.82 -20.74
CA ALA A 409 2.41 -6.05 -19.54
C ALA A 409 3.34 -4.87 -19.86
N GLY A 410 3.40 -3.87 -18.97
CA GLY A 410 4.35 -2.76 -19.04
C GLY A 410 3.72 -1.43 -19.48
N MET A 411 4.51 -0.37 -19.67
CA MET A 411 3.98 0.98 -19.96
C MET A 411 3.51 1.18 -21.41
N ASP A 412 3.81 0.25 -22.32
CA ASP A 412 3.65 0.45 -23.77
C ASP A 412 2.21 0.15 -24.28
N PHE A 413 1.30 -0.34 -23.41
CA PHE A 413 -0.11 -0.54 -23.79
C PHE A 413 -0.92 0.76 -23.91
N LEU A 414 -0.44 1.86 -23.30
CA LEU A 414 -1.11 3.17 -23.23
C LEU A 414 -1.39 3.81 -24.62
N GLY A 415 -0.83 3.26 -25.70
CA GLY A 415 -0.97 3.77 -27.08
C GLY A 415 -2.17 3.23 -27.88
N ARG A 416 -3.03 2.37 -27.31
CA ARG A 416 -4.21 1.82 -28.00
C ARG A 416 -5.52 1.93 -27.18
N PRO A 417 -5.97 3.15 -26.83
CA PRO A 417 -7.12 3.37 -25.94
C PRO A 417 -8.41 2.63 -26.37
N MET A 418 -8.72 2.63 -27.67
CA MET A 418 -9.90 1.94 -28.18
C MET A 418 -9.82 0.42 -28.04
N MET A 419 -8.62 -0.19 -28.13
CA MET A 419 -8.47 -1.63 -28.01
C MET A 419 -8.80 -2.13 -26.60
N ILE A 420 -8.43 -1.37 -25.56
CA ILE A 420 -8.75 -1.72 -24.18
C ILE A 420 -10.26 -1.66 -23.99
N LEU A 421 -10.90 -0.58 -24.43
CA LEU A 421 -12.35 -0.45 -24.40
C LEU A 421 -13.04 -1.58 -25.16
N ASP A 422 -12.62 -1.87 -26.38
CA ASP A 422 -13.20 -2.91 -27.22
C ASP A 422 -13.10 -4.29 -26.58
N ASN A 423 -12.02 -4.59 -25.85
CA ASN A 423 -11.90 -5.85 -25.14
C ASN A 423 -12.94 -6.00 -24.00
N HIS A 424 -13.21 -4.92 -23.25
CA HIS A 424 -14.23 -4.95 -22.19
C HIS A 424 -15.64 -5.02 -22.79
N VAL A 425 -15.87 -4.33 -23.90
CA VAL A 425 -17.12 -4.40 -24.66
C VAL A 425 -17.34 -5.82 -25.17
N GLU A 426 -16.34 -6.43 -25.82
CA GLU A 426 -16.41 -7.79 -26.36
C GLU A 426 -16.72 -8.82 -25.26
N ALA A 427 -16.00 -8.79 -24.14
CA ALA A 427 -16.27 -9.67 -23.00
C ALA A 427 -17.70 -9.47 -22.44
N THR A 428 -18.21 -8.23 -22.44
CA THR A 428 -19.58 -7.93 -22.02
C THR A 428 -20.62 -8.41 -23.04
N LEU A 429 -20.34 -8.33 -24.34
CA LEU A 429 -21.21 -8.86 -25.40
C LEU A 429 -21.28 -10.39 -25.34
N GLN A 430 -20.16 -11.06 -25.04
CA GLN A 430 -20.10 -12.51 -24.82
C GLN A 430 -20.89 -12.91 -23.56
N LEU A 431 -20.76 -12.16 -22.46
CA LEU A 431 -21.62 -12.34 -21.28
C LEU A 431 -23.11 -12.20 -21.65
N ALA A 432 -23.48 -11.17 -22.40
CA ALA A 432 -24.85 -10.96 -22.83
C ALA A 432 -25.39 -12.11 -23.68
N GLU A 433 -24.57 -12.71 -24.55
CA GLU A 433 -24.94 -13.90 -25.31
C GLU A 433 -25.15 -15.13 -24.41
N ARG A 434 -24.24 -15.37 -23.46
CA ARG A 434 -24.41 -16.47 -22.47
C ARG A 434 -25.66 -16.30 -21.61
N VAL A 435 -26.06 -15.06 -21.30
CA VAL A 435 -27.31 -14.78 -20.60
C VAL A 435 -28.52 -15.07 -21.50
N ARG A 436 -28.49 -14.66 -22.78
CA ARG A 436 -29.58 -14.93 -23.74
C ARG A 436 -29.75 -16.42 -24.03
N SER A 437 -28.65 -17.16 -24.13
CA SER A 437 -28.66 -18.62 -24.36
C SER A 437 -29.07 -19.42 -23.12
N GLY A 438 -29.10 -18.79 -21.94
CA GLY A 438 -29.39 -19.43 -20.66
C GLY A 438 -28.21 -20.20 -20.05
N GLU A 439 -27.00 -20.04 -20.60
CA GLU A 439 -25.76 -20.63 -20.06
C GLU A 439 -25.37 -19.99 -18.72
N THR A 440 -25.62 -18.69 -18.56
CA THR A 440 -25.36 -17.94 -17.33
C THR A 440 -26.62 -17.19 -16.90
N ALA A 441 -26.86 -17.12 -15.59
CA ALA A 441 -27.94 -16.28 -15.06
C ALA A 441 -27.68 -14.80 -15.37
N ARG A 442 -28.73 -14.02 -15.62
CA ARG A 442 -28.60 -12.57 -15.81
C ARG A 442 -28.13 -11.93 -14.51
N PRO A 443 -27.00 -11.18 -14.50
CA PRO A 443 -26.59 -10.43 -13.32
C PRO A 443 -27.49 -9.21 -13.11
N ASP A 444 -27.54 -8.69 -11.89
CA ASP A 444 -28.19 -7.44 -11.52
C ASP A 444 -27.38 -6.20 -11.95
N LEU A 445 -26.05 -6.34 -12.03
CA LEU A 445 -25.13 -5.28 -12.48
C LEU A 445 -23.81 -5.86 -13.00
N VAL A 446 -23.08 -5.05 -13.78
CA VAL A 446 -21.75 -5.37 -14.28
C VAL A 446 -20.72 -4.36 -13.77
N ILE A 447 -19.51 -4.82 -13.47
CA ILE A 447 -18.41 -3.98 -13.01
C ILE A 447 -17.27 -4.09 -14.03
N TRP A 448 -16.81 -2.94 -14.53
CA TRP A 448 -15.60 -2.82 -15.33
C TRP A 448 -14.46 -2.28 -14.46
N PRO A 449 -13.19 -2.56 -14.82
CA PRO A 449 -12.03 -2.11 -14.06
C PRO A 449 -11.72 -0.62 -14.30
N GLU A 450 -10.74 -0.11 -13.55
CA GLU A 450 -10.16 1.22 -13.75
C GLU A 450 -9.61 1.34 -15.17
N ASN A 451 -9.81 2.51 -15.79
CA ASN A 451 -9.35 2.77 -17.15
C ASN A 451 -9.82 1.71 -18.18
N ALA A 452 -11.00 1.12 -18.01
CA ALA A 452 -11.63 0.32 -19.05
C ALA A 452 -11.87 1.16 -20.33
N SER A 453 -12.05 2.48 -20.17
CA SER A 453 -11.89 3.47 -21.24
C SER A 453 -10.81 4.51 -20.90
N ASP A 454 -9.72 4.54 -21.66
CA ASP A 454 -8.72 5.63 -21.61
C ASP A 454 -9.16 6.88 -22.39
N LEU A 455 -10.34 6.84 -23.02
CA LEU A 455 -10.96 7.95 -23.74
C LEU A 455 -12.15 8.49 -22.96
N ASP A 456 -12.27 9.82 -22.91
CA ASP A 456 -13.39 10.51 -22.29
C ASP A 456 -14.70 10.17 -23.03
N PRO A 457 -15.62 9.39 -22.42
CA PRO A 457 -16.85 8.97 -23.07
C PRO A 457 -17.90 10.08 -23.14
N TYR A 458 -17.71 11.22 -22.46
CA TYR A 458 -18.57 12.39 -22.62
C TYR A 458 -18.17 13.22 -23.85
N ARG A 459 -16.90 13.16 -24.26
CA ARG A 459 -16.36 13.94 -25.38
C ARG A 459 -16.13 13.10 -26.65
N ASN A 460 -15.85 11.81 -26.50
CA ASN A 460 -15.61 10.89 -27.60
C ASN A 460 -16.88 10.08 -27.92
N ALA A 461 -17.52 10.40 -29.05
CA ALA A 461 -18.76 9.75 -29.47
C ALA A 461 -18.62 8.26 -29.80
N GLU A 462 -17.43 7.82 -30.25
CA GLU A 462 -17.16 6.42 -30.56
C GLU A 462 -17.04 5.61 -29.26
N ALA A 463 -16.24 6.08 -28.30
CA ALA A 463 -16.12 5.45 -26.99
C ALA A 463 -17.49 5.35 -26.30
N ARG A 464 -18.27 6.44 -26.35
CA ARG A 464 -19.65 6.46 -25.85
C ARG A 464 -20.52 5.38 -26.51
N ALA A 465 -20.51 5.31 -27.84
CA ALA A 465 -21.34 4.36 -28.58
C ALA A 465 -21.00 2.90 -28.24
N ARG A 466 -19.72 2.59 -28.06
CA ARG A 466 -19.24 1.25 -27.68
C ARG A 466 -19.64 0.87 -26.24
N ILE A 467 -19.55 1.81 -25.30
CA ILE A 467 -20.04 1.59 -23.93
C ILE A 467 -21.56 1.35 -23.96
N GLU A 468 -22.32 2.22 -24.64
CA GLU A 468 -23.76 2.07 -24.73
C GLU A 468 -24.19 0.77 -25.43
N GLU A 469 -23.42 0.27 -26.40
CA GLU A 469 -23.64 -1.04 -27.01
C GLU A 469 -23.53 -2.18 -25.99
N ALA A 470 -22.47 -2.19 -25.19
CA ALA A 470 -22.29 -3.18 -24.13
C ALA A 470 -23.41 -3.12 -23.08
N VAL A 471 -23.74 -1.91 -22.61
CA VAL A 471 -24.79 -1.68 -21.61
C VAL A 471 -26.16 -2.13 -22.14
N ARG A 472 -26.52 -1.79 -23.39
CA ARG A 472 -27.78 -2.25 -24.00
C ARG A 472 -27.82 -3.76 -24.22
N ALA A 473 -26.68 -4.37 -24.59
CA ALA A 473 -26.62 -5.80 -24.86
C ALA A 473 -26.85 -6.66 -23.61
N VAL A 474 -26.23 -6.30 -22.48
CA VAL A 474 -26.44 -6.99 -21.20
C VAL A 474 -27.73 -6.55 -20.51
N GLY A 475 -28.19 -5.33 -20.79
CA GLY A 475 -29.47 -4.79 -20.35
C GLY A 475 -29.54 -4.47 -18.86
N VAL A 476 -28.41 -4.33 -18.17
CA VAL A 476 -28.33 -3.96 -16.74
C VAL A 476 -27.28 -2.87 -16.52
N PRO A 477 -27.32 -2.12 -15.41
CA PRO A 477 -26.35 -1.06 -15.15
C PRO A 477 -24.91 -1.58 -15.11
N ILE A 478 -23.99 -0.78 -15.64
CA ILE A 478 -22.54 -1.05 -15.60
C ILE A 478 -21.83 0.05 -14.82
N LEU A 479 -20.97 -0.31 -13.87
CA LEU A 479 -19.98 0.61 -13.28
C LEU A 479 -18.75 0.65 -14.18
N VAL A 480 -18.58 1.74 -14.92
CA VAL A 480 -17.56 1.92 -15.97
C VAL A 480 -16.40 2.75 -15.45
N GLY A 481 -15.19 2.18 -15.41
CA GLY A 481 -13.97 2.95 -15.14
C GLY A 481 -13.48 3.68 -16.38
N ALA A 482 -13.34 5.00 -16.32
CA ALA A 482 -12.93 5.83 -17.45
C ALA A 482 -12.08 7.03 -17.05
N LEU A 483 -11.22 7.48 -17.97
CA LEU A 483 -10.58 8.79 -17.87
C LEU A 483 -11.49 9.87 -18.46
N VAL A 484 -11.74 10.94 -17.71
CA VAL A 484 -12.58 12.08 -18.09
C VAL A 484 -11.75 13.35 -18.09
N ASP A 485 -11.92 14.24 -19.06
CA ASP A 485 -11.22 15.52 -19.01
C ASP A 485 -11.81 16.41 -17.90
N HIS A 486 -10.95 17.05 -17.11
CA HIS A 486 -11.44 17.91 -16.03
C HIS A 486 -12.25 19.09 -16.63
N PRO A 487 -13.47 19.35 -16.12
CA PRO A 487 -14.43 20.23 -16.81
C PRO A 487 -13.97 21.68 -16.97
N THR A 488 -13.07 22.15 -16.09
CA THR A 488 -12.62 23.55 -16.05
C THR A 488 -11.10 23.76 -16.00
N LYS A 489 -10.29 22.69 -15.97
CA LYS A 489 -8.82 22.79 -15.83
C LYS A 489 -8.17 22.08 -17.00
N GLU A 490 -7.80 22.87 -18.00
CA GLU A 490 -7.15 22.36 -19.20
C GLU A 490 -5.88 21.59 -18.85
N GLY A 491 -5.68 20.44 -19.50
CA GLY A 491 -4.53 19.55 -19.27
C GLY A 491 -4.65 18.64 -18.04
N TYR A 492 -5.72 18.76 -17.25
CA TYR A 492 -6.04 17.84 -16.15
C TYR A 492 -7.08 16.81 -16.57
N VAL A 493 -6.99 15.63 -15.97
CA VAL A 493 -7.95 14.53 -16.15
C VAL A 493 -8.44 14.02 -14.81
N GLU A 494 -9.59 13.38 -14.81
CA GLU A 494 -10.17 12.69 -13.67
C GLU A 494 -10.23 11.20 -13.99
N ASN A 495 -9.87 10.38 -13.01
CA ASN A 495 -10.04 8.93 -13.09
C ASN A 495 -11.34 8.59 -12.37
N GLN A 496 -12.36 8.16 -13.12
CA GLN A 496 -13.72 8.03 -12.63
C GLN A 496 -14.28 6.62 -12.74
N GLY A 497 -15.06 6.21 -11.74
CA GLY A 497 -16.07 5.16 -11.83
C GLY A 497 -17.43 5.78 -12.14
N ILE A 498 -18.02 5.46 -13.29
CA ILE A 498 -19.26 6.07 -13.81
C ILE A 498 -20.37 5.01 -13.83
N VAL A 499 -21.50 5.29 -13.18
CA VAL A 499 -22.69 4.43 -13.31
C VAL A 499 -23.33 4.67 -14.67
N TRP A 500 -23.42 3.63 -15.48
CA TRP A 500 -24.04 3.68 -16.80
C TRP A 500 -25.30 2.82 -16.82
N ASP A 501 -26.44 3.47 -16.91
CA ASP A 501 -27.75 2.81 -16.93
C ASP A 501 -28.21 2.53 -18.38
N PRO A 502 -28.83 1.38 -18.68
CA PRO A 502 -29.30 1.04 -20.01
C PRO A 502 -30.40 1.95 -20.55
N GLU A 503 -31.18 2.60 -19.68
CA GLU A 503 -32.27 3.50 -20.05
C GLU A 503 -31.84 4.96 -20.00
N SER A 504 -31.22 5.41 -18.91
CA SER A 504 -30.86 6.83 -18.72
C SER A 504 -29.45 7.20 -19.20
N GLY A 505 -28.59 6.22 -19.51
CA GLY A 505 -27.20 6.47 -19.90
C GLY A 505 -26.28 6.77 -18.71
N PRO A 506 -25.18 7.54 -18.89
CA PRO A 506 -24.23 7.83 -17.82
C PRO A 506 -24.87 8.73 -16.74
N GLY A 507 -24.68 8.37 -15.48
CA GLY A 507 -25.28 9.00 -14.30
C GLY A 507 -24.25 9.43 -13.26
N ALA A 508 -24.47 9.03 -12.00
CA ALA A 508 -23.56 9.35 -10.90
C ALA A 508 -22.15 8.79 -11.16
N SER A 509 -21.12 9.50 -10.71
CA SER A 509 -19.75 9.03 -10.78
C SER A 509 -18.96 9.36 -9.52
N TYR A 510 -17.91 8.58 -9.29
CA TYR A 510 -16.88 8.81 -8.29
C TYR A 510 -15.59 9.20 -9.01
N THR A 511 -14.88 10.19 -8.49
CA THR A 511 -13.53 10.55 -8.96
C THR A 511 -12.51 10.13 -7.90
N LYS A 512 -11.47 9.41 -8.31
CA LYS A 512 -10.35 8.99 -7.47
C LYS A 512 -9.81 10.14 -6.62
N GLN A 513 -9.85 9.99 -5.30
CA GLN A 513 -9.41 10.98 -4.31
C GLN A 513 -7.89 11.01 -4.14
N HIS A 514 -7.20 9.87 -4.31
CA HIS A 514 -5.76 9.76 -4.10
C HIS A 514 -4.99 9.36 -5.36
N PRO A 515 -4.71 10.31 -6.27
CA PRO A 515 -3.83 10.08 -7.40
C PRO A 515 -2.42 9.64 -6.95
N VAL A 516 -1.81 8.71 -7.68
CA VAL A 516 -0.49 8.15 -7.39
C VAL A 516 0.63 9.13 -7.77
N PRO A 517 1.50 9.54 -6.84
CA PRO A 517 2.65 10.38 -7.16
C PRO A 517 3.57 9.75 -8.19
N PHE A 518 4.00 10.53 -9.18
CA PHE A 518 4.85 10.16 -10.31
C PHE A 518 4.23 9.17 -11.32
N GLY A 519 3.06 8.59 -11.02
CA GLY A 519 2.31 7.73 -11.94
C GLY A 519 1.13 8.44 -12.59
N GLU A 520 0.36 9.19 -11.80
CA GLU A 520 -0.86 9.88 -12.23
C GLU A 520 -0.71 11.41 -12.16
N TYR A 521 0.19 11.91 -11.32
CA TYR A 521 0.59 13.31 -11.33
C TYR A 521 2.07 13.47 -11.01
N VAL A 522 2.67 14.60 -11.37
CA VAL A 522 4.09 14.88 -11.11
C VAL A 522 4.24 15.96 -10.05
N PRO A 523 4.61 15.61 -8.80
CA PRO A 523 4.99 16.61 -7.80
C PRO A 523 6.10 17.52 -8.33
N PHE A 524 5.96 18.84 -8.20
CA PHE A 524 6.94 19.80 -8.71
C PHE A 524 7.28 19.59 -10.20
N ARG A 525 6.25 19.38 -11.04
CA ARG A 525 6.35 19.08 -12.48
C ARG A 525 7.33 19.98 -13.22
N ASP A 526 7.26 21.29 -12.99
CA ASP A 526 8.10 22.28 -13.67
C ASP A 526 9.60 22.10 -13.41
N GLN A 527 9.96 21.64 -12.20
CA GLN A 527 11.33 21.43 -11.79
C GLN A 527 11.82 20.05 -12.20
N LEU A 528 11.04 19.00 -11.91
CA LEU A 528 11.48 17.62 -12.11
C LEU A 528 11.49 17.20 -13.58
N SER A 529 10.53 17.68 -14.39
CA SER A 529 10.47 17.31 -15.81
C SER A 529 11.65 17.85 -16.64
N ARG A 530 12.40 18.84 -16.11
CA ARG A 530 13.64 19.34 -16.73
C ARG A 530 14.83 18.41 -16.55
N ILE A 531 14.79 17.59 -15.50
CA ILE A 531 15.90 16.73 -15.08
C ILE A 531 15.61 15.27 -15.42
N VAL A 532 14.33 14.86 -15.32
CA VAL A 532 13.89 13.47 -15.46
C VAL A 532 12.94 13.37 -16.66
N THR A 533 13.52 13.07 -17.83
CA THR A 533 12.78 13.02 -19.12
C THR A 533 11.64 12.00 -19.13
N ARG A 534 11.75 10.89 -18.39
CA ARG A 534 10.67 9.88 -18.30
C ARG A 534 9.35 10.40 -17.72
N LEU A 535 9.36 11.52 -16.99
CA LEU A 535 8.14 12.13 -16.45
C LEU A 535 7.21 12.64 -17.57
N GLN A 536 7.72 12.78 -18.80
CA GLN A 536 6.91 13.07 -19.99
C GLN A 536 5.90 11.95 -20.31
N ARG A 537 6.10 10.73 -19.77
CA ARG A 537 5.13 9.62 -19.86
C ARG A 537 3.86 9.86 -19.05
N VAL A 538 3.84 10.87 -18.19
CA VAL A 538 2.65 11.37 -17.49
C VAL A 538 2.29 12.71 -18.12
N PRO A 539 1.63 12.73 -19.30
CA PRO A 539 1.42 13.95 -20.07
C PRO A 539 0.40 14.90 -19.44
N ARG A 540 -0.52 14.36 -18.63
CA ARG A 540 -1.61 15.08 -17.95
C ARG A 540 -1.57 14.74 -16.47
N ASP A 541 -1.85 15.71 -15.61
CA ASP A 541 -1.96 15.48 -14.17
C ASP A 541 -3.39 15.06 -13.84
N PHE A 542 -3.52 14.01 -13.03
CA PHE A 542 -4.81 13.56 -12.53
C PHE A 542 -5.26 14.51 -11.42
N TYR A 543 -6.53 14.88 -11.46
CA TYR A 543 -7.17 15.75 -10.51
C TYR A 543 -7.84 14.91 -9.41
N PRO A 544 -7.57 15.18 -8.13
CA PRO A 544 -8.16 14.42 -7.03
C PRO A 544 -9.65 14.75 -6.87
N GLY A 545 -10.46 13.72 -6.65
CA GLY A 545 -11.84 13.85 -6.18
C GLY A 545 -11.91 14.31 -4.73
N ASP A 546 -13.12 14.70 -4.29
CA ASP A 546 -13.35 15.38 -3.01
C ASP A 546 -14.42 14.74 -2.10
N HIS A 547 -15.01 13.62 -2.52
CA HIS A 547 -16.08 12.93 -1.80
C HIS A 547 -15.89 11.41 -1.84
N ALA A 548 -16.56 10.68 -0.95
CA ALA A 548 -16.49 9.22 -0.90
C ALA A 548 -17.27 8.55 -2.05
N GLY A 549 -16.78 7.39 -2.52
CA GLY A 549 -17.27 6.72 -3.73
C GLY A 549 -18.53 5.88 -3.56
N VAL A 550 -19.57 6.39 -2.89
CA VAL A 550 -20.82 5.63 -2.71
C VAL A 550 -21.76 5.81 -3.90
N LEU A 551 -21.90 4.76 -4.70
CA LEU A 551 -22.67 4.74 -5.95
C LEU A 551 -23.80 3.72 -5.90
N GLN A 552 -25.02 4.13 -6.28
CA GLN A 552 -26.13 3.20 -6.51
C GLN A 552 -25.99 2.57 -7.90
N VAL A 553 -25.72 1.27 -7.96
CA VAL A 553 -25.57 0.50 -9.21
C VAL A 553 -26.57 -0.65 -9.18
N GLY A 554 -27.65 -0.56 -9.96
CA GLY A 554 -28.75 -1.51 -9.88
C GLY A 554 -29.33 -1.58 -8.45
N PRO A 555 -29.48 -2.77 -7.84
CA PRO A 555 -29.97 -2.91 -6.46
C PRO A 555 -28.90 -2.61 -5.39
N ALA A 556 -27.61 -2.50 -5.75
CA ALA A 556 -26.52 -2.40 -4.80
C ALA A 556 -26.01 -0.95 -4.62
N ARG A 557 -25.84 -0.54 -3.35
CA ARG A 557 -25.02 0.64 -3.01
C ARG A 557 -23.57 0.20 -2.85
N LEU A 558 -22.76 0.41 -3.88
CA LEU A 558 -21.36 0.03 -3.93
C LEU A 558 -20.48 1.18 -3.46
N GLY A 559 -19.44 0.87 -2.70
CA GLY A 559 -18.36 1.78 -2.38
C GLY A 559 -17.21 1.57 -3.34
N ASP A 560 -17.07 2.44 -4.33
CA ASP A 560 -15.98 2.41 -5.28
C ASP A 560 -14.71 3.03 -4.68
N VAL A 561 -13.59 2.33 -4.85
CA VAL A 561 -12.26 2.69 -4.34
C VAL A 561 -11.26 2.34 -5.44
N ILE A 562 -10.65 3.33 -6.06
CA ILE A 562 -9.90 3.12 -7.29
C ILE A 562 -8.43 2.80 -6.98
N CYS A 563 -8.03 1.57 -7.31
CA CYS A 563 -6.65 1.11 -7.42
C CYS A 563 -5.82 1.26 -6.13
N PHE A 564 -5.01 2.31 -6.03
CA PHE A 564 -4.07 2.51 -4.93
C PHE A 564 -4.79 2.87 -3.62
N GLU A 565 -6.03 3.34 -3.71
CA GLU A 565 -6.84 3.83 -2.59
C GLU A 565 -7.23 2.75 -1.58
N VAL A 566 -7.30 1.47 -2.00
CA VAL A 566 -7.59 0.34 -1.09
C VAL A 566 -6.57 0.23 0.06
N ALA A 567 -5.37 0.76 -0.15
CA ALA A 567 -4.30 0.77 0.83
C ALA A 567 -4.47 1.85 1.92
N TYR A 568 -5.37 2.82 1.73
CA TYR A 568 -5.59 3.96 2.64
C TYR A 568 -6.77 3.72 3.57
N ASP A 569 -6.54 3.86 4.88
CA ASP A 569 -7.53 3.54 5.91
C ASP A 569 -8.74 4.49 5.84
N GLU A 570 -8.50 5.80 5.65
CA GLU A 570 -9.57 6.79 5.61
C GLU A 570 -10.51 6.67 4.42
N ILE A 571 -10.00 6.45 3.21
CA ILE A 571 -10.83 6.41 2.00
C ILE A 571 -11.85 5.28 2.08
N VAL A 572 -11.38 4.07 2.45
CA VAL A 572 -12.26 2.90 2.56
C VAL A 572 -13.25 3.06 3.71
N ARG A 573 -12.78 3.51 4.88
CA ARG A 573 -13.64 3.71 6.05
C ARG A 573 -14.73 4.75 5.79
N ASP A 574 -14.39 5.88 5.20
CA ASP A 574 -15.33 6.97 4.96
C ASP A 574 -16.39 6.51 3.92
N THR A 575 -15.97 5.76 2.89
CA THR A 575 -16.88 5.13 1.92
C THR A 575 -17.86 4.14 2.57
N VAL A 576 -17.42 3.32 3.52
CA VAL A 576 -18.30 2.40 4.26
C VAL A 576 -19.24 3.16 5.18
N ASN A 577 -18.74 4.16 5.91
CA ASN A 577 -19.53 4.98 6.82
C ASN A 577 -20.59 5.82 6.10
N ASP A 578 -20.34 6.19 4.84
CA ASP A 578 -21.28 6.91 3.98
C ASP A 578 -22.34 5.99 3.34
N GLY A 579 -22.33 4.69 3.66
CA GLY A 579 -23.43 3.77 3.39
C GLY A 579 -23.19 2.73 2.31
N ALA A 580 -21.93 2.51 1.91
CA ALA A 580 -21.57 1.40 1.03
C ALA A 580 -21.89 0.04 1.67
N ARG A 581 -22.61 -0.81 0.93
CA ARG A 581 -23.02 -2.16 1.37
C ARG A 581 -22.08 -3.27 0.91
N ALA A 582 -21.25 -2.98 -0.08
CA ALA A 582 -20.10 -3.75 -0.53
C ALA A 582 -19.08 -2.79 -1.14
N LEU A 583 -17.83 -3.22 -1.28
CA LEU A 583 -16.75 -2.41 -1.86
C LEU A 583 -16.37 -2.93 -3.24
N VAL A 584 -16.03 -2.02 -4.14
CA VAL A 584 -15.44 -2.31 -5.45
C VAL A 584 -14.07 -1.66 -5.50
N VAL A 585 -13.07 -2.44 -5.89
CA VAL A 585 -11.72 -1.97 -6.18
C VAL A 585 -11.51 -2.02 -7.67
N GLN A 586 -11.80 -0.92 -8.37
CA GLN A 586 -11.49 -0.78 -9.79
C GLN A 586 -9.99 -0.56 -9.95
N THR A 587 -9.28 -1.41 -10.71
CA THR A 587 -7.82 -1.31 -10.81
C THR A 587 -7.26 -1.69 -12.17
N ASN A 588 -6.25 -0.94 -12.63
CA ASN A 588 -5.48 -1.23 -13.84
C ASN A 588 -4.07 -1.71 -13.49
N ASN A 589 -3.96 -3.01 -13.22
CA ASN A 589 -2.69 -3.63 -12.85
C ASN A 589 -1.85 -4.11 -14.05
N ALA A 590 -2.21 -3.75 -15.29
CA ALA A 590 -1.49 -4.18 -16.48
C ALA A 590 0.00 -3.80 -16.47
N THR A 591 0.34 -2.66 -15.85
CA THR A 591 1.73 -2.19 -15.73
C THR A 591 2.58 -3.10 -14.85
N TYR A 592 2.01 -3.70 -13.79
CA TYR A 592 2.75 -4.45 -12.77
C TYR A 592 2.39 -5.94 -12.72
N GLY A 593 1.62 -6.44 -13.68
CA GLY A 593 1.21 -7.84 -13.67
C GLY A 593 2.41 -8.81 -13.73
N ARG A 594 2.26 -9.99 -13.13
CA ARG A 594 3.29 -11.05 -12.98
C ARG A 594 4.54 -10.62 -12.20
N THR A 595 4.44 -9.60 -11.35
CA THR A 595 5.57 -9.11 -10.54
C THR A 595 5.41 -9.29 -9.03
N GLY A 596 4.22 -9.70 -8.55
CA GLY A 596 3.86 -9.77 -7.14
C GLY A 596 3.00 -8.59 -6.65
N GLN A 597 2.86 -7.50 -7.43
CA GLN A 597 2.08 -6.34 -7.02
C GLN A 597 0.56 -6.61 -7.00
N PRO A 598 -0.05 -7.29 -8.00
CA PRO A 598 -1.47 -7.62 -7.95
C PRO A 598 -1.83 -8.45 -6.71
N GLU A 599 -0.98 -9.42 -6.34
CA GLU A 599 -1.16 -10.24 -5.14
C GLU A 599 -1.01 -9.40 -3.86
N GLN A 600 -0.09 -8.43 -3.83
CA GLN A 600 0.04 -7.48 -2.72
C GLN A 600 -1.19 -6.58 -2.56
N GLN A 601 -1.84 -6.15 -3.65
CA GLN A 601 -3.07 -5.37 -3.58
C GLN A 601 -4.28 -6.23 -3.19
N LEU A 602 -4.34 -7.48 -3.65
CA LEU A 602 -5.40 -8.42 -3.27
C LEU A 602 -5.43 -8.66 -1.75
N VAL A 603 -4.27 -8.83 -1.11
CA VAL A 603 -4.23 -8.98 0.37
C VAL A 603 -4.66 -7.72 1.12
N MET A 604 -4.52 -6.53 0.53
CA MET A 604 -5.11 -5.31 1.10
C MET A 604 -6.63 -5.38 1.05
N SER A 605 -7.19 -5.78 -0.10
CA SER A 605 -8.64 -6.00 -0.26
C SER A 605 -9.18 -7.01 0.74
N LYS A 606 -8.44 -8.10 1.01
CA LYS A 606 -8.80 -9.09 2.05
C LYS A 606 -8.84 -8.50 3.45
N LEU A 607 -7.85 -7.69 3.80
CA LEU A 607 -7.85 -7.01 5.08
C LEU A 607 -9.05 -6.04 5.19
N ARG A 608 -9.34 -5.26 4.15
CA ARG A 608 -10.49 -4.33 4.12
C ARG A 608 -11.82 -5.04 4.23
N ALA A 609 -11.96 -6.22 3.63
CA ALA A 609 -13.17 -7.02 3.74
C ALA A 609 -13.48 -7.36 5.21
N VAL A 610 -12.48 -7.80 5.96
CA VAL A 610 -12.59 -8.12 7.39
C VAL A 610 -12.77 -6.87 8.25
N GLU A 611 -12.01 -5.83 7.97
CA GLU A 611 -12.04 -4.56 8.72
C GLU A 611 -13.43 -3.94 8.72
N HIS A 612 -14.08 -3.91 7.56
CA HIS A 612 -15.38 -3.27 7.37
C HIS A 612 -16.55 -4.26 7.37
N GLY A 613 -16.28 -5.56 7.44
CA GLY A 613 -17.31 -6.60 7.31
C GLY A 613 -18.11 -6.41 6.03
N ARG A 614 -17.42 -6.19 4.91
CA ARG A 614 -17.99 -5.96 3.57
C ARG A 614 -17.37 -6.96 2.61
N ALA A 615 -18.15 -7.44 1.65
CA ALA A 615 -17.54 -8.08 0.50
C ALA A 615 -16.78 -7.03 -0.32
N VAL A 616 -15.64 -7.44 -0.88
CA VAL A 616 -14.80 -6.60 -1.73
C VAL A 616 -14.68 -7.27 -3.09
N VAL A 617 -14.99 -6.53 -4.15
CA VAL A 617 -14.85 -6.98 -5.54
C VAL A 617 -13.68 -6.25 -6.16
N THR A 618 -12.58 -6.94 -6.42
CA THR A 618 -11.49 -6.39 -7.21
C THR A 618 -11.78 -6.61 -8.69
N ALA A 619 -11.92 -5.54 -9.45
CA ALA A 619 -12.10 -5.57 -10.90
C ALA A 619 -10.81 -5.09 -11.56
N ALA A 620 -10.06 -6.01 -12.16
CA ALA A 620 -8.77 -5.73 -12.75
C ALA A 620 -8.82 -5.80 -14.29
N THR A 621 -8.12 -4.88 -14.97
CA THR A 621 -8.01 -4.93 -16.45
C THR A 621 -7.22 -6.14 -16.92
N SER A 622 -6.10 -6.48 -16.27
CA SER A 622 -5.24 -7.61 -16.63
C SER A 622 -4.51 -8.23 -15.44
N GLY A 623 -4.80 -7.74 -14.23
CA GLY A 623 -4.31 -8.34 -12.99
C GLY A 623 -5.25 -9.44 -12.52
N ILE A 624 -5.37 -9.57 -11.20
CA ILE A 624 -6.28 -10.52 -10.57
C ILE A 624 -7.60 -9.80 -10.31
N SER A 625 -8.67 -10.22 -10.99
CA SER A 625 -10.04 -9.88 -10.59
C SER A 625 -10.49 -10.91 -9.57
N ALA A 626 -11.13 -10.48 -8.48
CA ALA A 626 -11.50 -11.38 -7.39
C ALA A 626 -12.75 -10.91 -6.64
N VAL A 627 -13.44 -11.87 -6.04
CA VAL A 627 -14.52 -11.60 -5.08
C VAL A 627 -14.08 -12.11 -3.72
N VAL A 628 -13.98 -11.19 -2.76
CA VAL A 628 -13.57 -11.45 -1.39
C VAL A 628 -14.77 -11.32 -0.47
N ALA A 629 -15.05 -12.37 0.31
CA ALA A 629 -16.12 -12.40 1.28
C ALA A 629 -15.82 -11.50 2.50
N PRO A 630 -16.83 -11.11 3.30
CA PRO A 630 -16.64 -10.25 4.48
C PRO A 630 -15.69 -10.80 5.57
N ASP A 631 -15.33 -12.08 5.54
CA ASP A 631 -14.31 -12.69 6.41
C ASP A 631 -12.90 -12.71 5.81
N GLY A 632 -12.71 -12.09 4.65
CA GLY A 632 -11.43 -12.04 3.94
C GLY A 632 -11.18 -13.26 3.04
N THR A 633 -12.10 -14.23 2.98
CA THR A 633 -11.95 -15.39 2.09
C THR A 633 -12.09 -14.98 0.63
N VAL A 634 -11.13 -15.37 -0.22
CA VAL A 634 -11.27 -15.22 -1.67
C VAL A 634 -12.21 -16.32 -2.17
N VAL A 635 -13.37 -15.92 -2.69
CA VAL A 635 -14.43 -16.84 -3.15
C VAL A 635 -14.18 -17.29 -4.58
N GLN A 636 -13.76 -16.35 -5.43
CA GLN A 636 -13.40 -16.58 -6.83
C GLN A 636 -12.31 -15.58 -7.23
N GLU A 637 -11.43 -15.99 -8.14
CA GLU A 637 -10.41 -15.13 -8.74
C GLU A 637 -10.11 -15.56 -10.19
N THR A 638 -9.66 -14.61 -11.00
CA THR A 638 -9.21 -14.82 -12.38
C THR A 638 -7.68 -14.94 -12.46
N ASP A 639 -7.19 -15.55 -13.54
CA ASP A 639 -5.77 -15.52 -13.88
C ASP A 639 -5.36 -14.15 -14.44
N GLU A 640 -4.12 -13.72 -14.17
CA GLU A 640 -3.56 -12.52 -14.79
C GLU A 640 -3.38 -12.66 -16.31
N PHE A 641 -3.57 -11.55 -17.03
CA PHE A 641 -3.44 -11.44 -18.49
C PHE A 641 -4.34 -12.39 -19.28
N THR A 642 -5.52 -12.68 -18.74
CA THR A 642 -6.59 -13.40 -19.43
C THR A 642 -7.78 -12.48 -19.64
N GLN A 643 -8.56 -12.69 -20.72
CA GLN A 643 -9.87 -12.06 -20.85
C GLN A 643 -10.88 -13.02 -20.23
N ASP A 644 -11.62 -12.56 -19.22
CA ASP A 644 -12.52 -13.41 -18.46
C ASP A 644 -13.69 -12.60 -17.86
N VAL A 645 -14.75 -13.29 -17.44
CA VAL A 645 -15.90 -12.70 -16.75
C VAL A 645 -16.25 -13.55 -15.54
N LEU A 646 -16.02 -12.98 -14.35
CA LEU A 646 -16.35 -13.60 -13.07
C LEU A 646 -17.81 -13.28 -12.72
N THR A 647 -18.60 -14.28 -12.35
CA THR A 647 -19.97 -14.06 -11.84
C THR A 647 -20.08 -14.55 -10.41
N ALA A 648 -20.71 -13.75 -9.55
CA ALA A 648 -20.81 -14.07 -8.13
C ALA A 648 -22.08 -13.48 -7.51
N ARG A 649 -22.57 -14.15 -6.47
CA ARG A 649 -23.58 -13.57 -5.58
C ARG A 649 -22.88 -12.75 -4.50
N LEU A 650 -22.96 -11.44 -4.59
CA LEU A 650 -22.31 -10.50 -3.69
C LEU A 650 -23.18 -10.28 -2.44
N PRO A 651 -22.70 -10.59 -1.23
CA PRO A 651 -23.42 -10.27 -0.01
C PRO A 651 -23.34 -8.76 0.26
N LEU A 652 -24.50 -8.14 0.47
CA LEU A 652 -24.66 -6.74 0.83
C LEU A 652 -24.93 -6.63 2.33
N ARG A 653 -24.24 -5.72 3.01
CA ARG A 653 -24.32 -5.57 4.47
C ARG A 653 -24.49 -4.11 4.86
N ASP A 654 -25.37 -3.85 5.82
CA ASP A 654 -25.61 -2.52 6.42
C ASP A 654 -24.95 -2.40 7.80
N GLY A 655 -24.68 -3.53 8.47
CA GLY A 655 -24.02 -3.54 9.79
C GLY A 655 -22.62 -2.94 9.79
N THR A 656 -22.21 -2.32 10.90
CA THR A 656 -20.86 -1.75 11.09
C THR A 656 -20.03 -2.60 12.05
N THR A 657 -18.73 -2.75 11.76
CA THR A 657 -17.79 -3.42 12.67
C THR A 657 -17.44 -2.50 13.85
N LEU A 658 -16.68 -3.02 14.82
CA LEU A 658 -16.14 -2.15 15.86
C LEU A 658 -15.06 -1.21 15.28
N ALA A 659 -14.28 -1.68 14.31
CA ALA A 659 -13.29 -0.86 13.61
C ALA A 659 -13.92 0.38 12.96
N ASP A 660 -15.06 0.22 12.27
CA ASP A 660 -15.81 1.34 11.68
C ASP A 660 -16.19 2.39 12.74
N ARG A 661 -16.63 1.92 13.92
CA ARG A 661 -17.10 2.78 15.02
C ARG A 661 -15.97 3.50 15.75
N VAL A 662 -14.83 2.84 15.96
CA VAL A 662 -13.67 3.47 16.63
C VAL A 662 -12.83 4.31 15.68
N GLY A 663 -12.99 4.12 14.37
CA GLY A 663 -12.32 4.86 13.31
C GLY A 663 -10.79 4.87 13.48
N ALA A 664 -10.18 6.04 13.34
CA ALA A 664 -8.73 6.21 13.51
C ALA A 664 -8.25 6.15 14.97
N GLY A 665 -9.14 5.92 15.94
CA GLY A 665 -8.83 5.91 17.38
C GLY A 665 -7.67 4.97 17.76
N PRO A 666 -7.66 3.69 17.34
CA PRO A 666 -6.56 2.76 17.60
C PRO A 666 -5.22 3.25 17.04
N GLU A 667 -5.20 3.75 15.80
CA GLU A 667 -4.01 4.29 15.14
C GLU A 667 -3.38 5.41 15.98
N TRP A 668 -4.18 6.44 16.30
CA TRP A 668 -3.73 7.58 17.09
C TRP A 668 -3.30 7.18 18.49
N THR A 669 -4.04 6.28 19.15
CA THR A 669 -3.72 5.83 20.51
C THR A 669 -2.34 5.17 20.55
N PHE A 670 -2.07 4.25 19.63
CA PHE A 670 -0.78 3.57 19.57
C PHE A 670 0.33 4.51 19.10
N ALA A 671 0.10 5.31 18.06
CA ALA A 671 1.10 6.24 17.54
C ALA A 671 1.53 7.27 18.60
N VAL A 672 0.58 7.95 19.24
CA VAL A 672 0.86 8.93 20.30
C VAL A 672 1.51 8.25 21.50
N GLY A 673 1.02 7.08 21.92
CA GLY A 673 1.62 6.31 23.00
C GLY A 673 3.10 5.96 22.74
N GLY A 674 3.42 5.54 21.52
CA GLY A 674 4.79 5.24 21.09
C GLY A 674 5.69 6.47 21.11
N VAL A 675 5.22 7.60 20.57
CA VAL A 675 5.97 8.86 20.55
C VAL A 675 6.19 9.40 21.97
N LEU A 676 5.17 9.38 22.83
CA LEU A 676 5.30 9.82 24.22
C LEU A 676 6.30 8.96 24.99
N ALA A 677 6.29 7.64 24.79
CA ALA A 677 7.27 6.74 25.38
C ALA A 677 8.70 7.05 24.89
N TRP A 678 8.87 7.31 23.59
CA TRP A 678 10.16 7.72 23.02
C TRP A 678 10.68 9.03 23.62
N VAL A 679 9.82 10.06 23.74
CA VAL A 679 10.16 11.33 24.37
C VAL A 679 10.53 11.14 25.84
N ALA A 680 9.72 10.40 26.60
CA ALA A 680 9.98 10.12 28.02
C ALA A 680 11.32 9.40 28.23
N ALA A 681 11.61 8.37 27.42
CA ALA A 681 12.90 7.67 27.46
C ALA A 681 14.08 8.60 27.14
N GLY A 682 13.91 9.51 26.19
CA GLY A 682 14.90 10.54 25.86
C GLY A 682 15.19 11.49 27.04
N VAL A 683 14.14 11.98 27.70
CA VAL A 683 14.25 12.89 28.87
C VAL A 683 14.91 12.19 30.06
N LEU A 684 14.45 11.00 30.42
CA LEU A 684 15.03 10.19 31.50
C LEU A 684 16.51 9.89 31.24
N GLY A 685 16.86 9.55 29.99
CA GLY A 685 18.22 9.28 29.58
C GLY A 685 19.15 10.51 29.60
N ARG A 686 18.61 11.74 29.52
CA ARG A 686 19.38 12.99 29.70
C ARG A 686 19.57 13.31 31.18
N ARG A 687 18.51 13.20 32.00
CA ARG A 687 18.57 13.44 33.46
C ARG A 687 19.55 12.50 34.17
N ALA A 688 19.58 11.22 33.79
CA ALA A 688 20.53 10.24 34.33
C ALA A 688 22.00 10.52 33.95
N ARG A 689 22.24 11.24 32.84
CA ARG A 689 23.60 11.67 32.44
C ARG A 689 24.02 12.95 33.14
N GLY A 690 23.10 13.89 33.36
CA GLY A 690 23.36 15.13 34.10
C GLY A 690 23.72 14.86 35.56
N THR A 691 23.00 13.95 36.22
CA THR A 691 23.27 13.54 37.62
C THR A 691 24.62 12.86 37.79
N ARG A 692 24.99 11.93 36.89
CA ARG A 692 26.34 11.31 36.88
C ARG A 692 27.46 12.30 36.58
N GLY A 693 27.20 13.28 35.72
CA GLY A 693 28.16 14.34 35.42
C GLY A 693 28.36 15.34 36.57
N ALA A 694 27.34 15.54 37.40
CA ALA A 694 27.42 16.33 38.63
C ALA A 694 28.22 15.58 39.72
N GLN A 695 27.87 14.31 39.97
CA GLN A 695 28.59 13.46 40.94
C GLN A 695 30.07 13.27 40.58
N GLY A 696 30.39 13.02 39.30
CA GLY A 696 31.79 12.92 38.87
C GLY A 696 32.58 14.24 38.91
N ARG A 697 31.91 15.40 39.00
CA ARG A 697 32.58 16.69 39.25
C ARG A 697 32.81 16.92 40.73
N GLU A 698 31.87 16.50 41.58
CA GLU A 698 32.02 16.54 43.04
C GLU A 698 33.15 15.61 43.51
N ASP A 699 33.27 14.40 42.95
CA ASP A 699 34.36 13.47 43.29
C ASP A 699 35.74 14.01 42.88
N VAL A 700 35.86 14.64 41.71
CA VAL A 700 37.12 15.26 41.24
C VAL A 700 37.45 16.52 42.05
N GLN A 701 36.45 17.28 42.52
CA GLN A 701 36.67 18.40 43.44
C GLN A 701 37.05 17.93 44.85
N ALA A 702 36.54 16.79 45.31
CA ALA A 702 36.89 16.20 46.60
C ALA A 702 38.31 15.61 46.61
N GLU A 703 38.74 14.96 45.51
CA GLU A 703 40.13 14.47 45.37
C GLU A 703 41.15 15.61 45.21
N GLY A 704 40.78 16.71 44.56
CA GLY A 704 41.63 17.90 44.41
C GLY A 704 41.78 18.76 45.67
N GLN A 705 40.98 18.52 46.71
CA GLN A 705 41.11 19.18 48.03
C GLN A 705 41.87 18.32 49.06
N GLN A 706 42.23 17.07 48.72
CA GLN A 706 43.03 16.18 49.56
C GLN A 706 44.51 16.09 49.11
N GLN A 707 44.91 16.85 48.09
CA GLN A 707 46.30 17.13 47.72
C GLN A 707 46.63 18.57 48.12
#